data_AF-A0A1Q3WC30-F1
#
_entry.id   AF-A0A1Q3WC30-F1
#
_cell.length_a   1.000
_cell.length_b   1.000
_cell.length_c   1.000
_cell.angle_alpha   90.00
_cell.angle_beta   90.00
_cell.angle_gamma   90.00
#
_symmetry.space_group_name_H-M   'P 1'
#
loop_
_entity.id
_entity.type
_entity.pdbx_description
1 polymer ?
#
loop_
_entity_poly.entity_id
_entity_poly.type
_entity_poly.pdbx_seq_one_letter_code
_entity_poly.pdbx_strand_id
1 'polypeptide(L)'
;MMRYGITALLLLAMLGSQQPALSQSKTVETGVSQTLAKARKQTIRDVAYALKFDIPAQKNQPIPATESISFNWTKNAAPLQLDFKEKHTKVQTISVNSVAIPIVFESEHLLISTAYLKPGANTIFIQFMAGNLSLNRNDEYLYTLLVPDRARTVFPCFDQPDLKAKFQLSLTIPNHWQAMTNAAVNDSTVTGDRKTIHFRQSEVIPTYLFSFAAGKFTSISRTLDRRPMTLFHRETDTTKIRLSLDPIFKLHADALNFLEDYTQIPYPFQKFDFVAVPDFQYGGMEHVGAIDYRLSSLFLDNGATRDQKLSRATLISHETAHMWFGDLVTMRWFNDVWLKEVFANFMADKITEVSSPEANYDLQFVVDHFPAAYAVDRTEGANPIGQPLANLQEAGTLYGGIIYHKAPIMMRQLERLMGKTALRDGLRDYLKKYSFGNATWNDLISILDTYTPADLQAWNKVWVNETGRPRFSYQWDGKGGTIKQFVISQQGEDGSNRFWPQSFEIAFVYRDHREELTVHMDKPQVVLKEAIGKRTPLFVTFNSSGQGYGIFPVDTATAVNLEFTKNPVTRAATYINLYENMVSGQGISPEQMAFGYQNMLRIESEELNLRLITSQLSDIFWNFTRPEKRPALAASIEQAAWQAMEQEPNPGKKKLLFRLYQNIALSTDARDRLYAIWRDQKAPAGVTLTEDDYTSLALALAVRDYPAEGILAKQLARIKNPDRKKRLEFMMPALSSNVAERDQFFASLATESNREHEAWVTAALGYLHHPLRTETSAKYLPKSLELLEEIQRTGDIFFPESWLRSTLSSYQTPETVQLIRKFLADRPNYNPRLRAKLLQAADGPFRASKLLYHL
;
A
#
# COMPACT_ATOMS: atom_id res chain seq x y z
N MET A 1 12.18 -21.05 82.37
CA MET A 1 13.07 -21.90 81.57
C MET A 1 13.24 -21.28 80.19
N MET A 2 14.47 -21.34 79.67
CA MET A 2 15.05 -20.79 78.43
C MET A 2 14.08 -20.50 77.27
N ARG A 3 14.08 -19.24 76.77
CA ARG A 3 14.74 -18.70 75.53
C ARG A 3 13.99 -19.10 74.24
N TYR A 4 13.60 -18.21 73.34
CA TYR A 4 14.43 -17.18 72.67
C TYR A 4 13.73 -15.82 72.56
N GLY A 5 14.54 -14.77 72.73
CA GLY A 5 14.12 -13.38 72.82
C GLY A 5 14.07 -12.64 71.48
N ILE A 6 13.10 -11.74 71.43
CA ILE A 6 12.92 -10.66 70.46
C ILE A 6 13.65 -9.43 71.00
N THR A 7 14.45 -8.73 70.19
CA THR A 7 14.54 -7.26 70.31
C THR A 7 15.14 -6.61 69.06
N ALA A 8 14.46 -5.56 68.60
CA ALA A 8 14.92 -4.57 67.63
C ALA A 8 15.94 -3.61 68.27
N LEU A 9 16.83 -3.02 67.46
CA LEU A 9 17.55 -1.82 67.82
C LEU A 9 17.80 -0.93 66.59
N LEU A 10 17.47 0.35 66.76
CA LEU A 10 17.77 1.48 65.88
C LEU A 10 19.27 1.68 65.69
N LEU A 11 19.68 2.15 64.50
CA LEU A 11 20.92 2.93 64.36
C LEU A 11 20.81 4.02 63.29
N LEU A 12 20.95 5.25 63.80
CA LEU A 12 21.50 6.51 63.26
C LEU A 12 21.39 6.88 61.77
N ALA A 13 20.85 8.08 61.58
CA ALA A 13 20.99 8.93 60.41
C ALA A 13 22.43 9.46 60.23
N MET A 14 22.91 9.41 58.98
CA MET A 14 23.88 10.38 58.46
C MET A 14 23.31 11.00 57.17
N LEU A 15 23.28 12.33 57.16
CA LEU A 15 22.93 13.17 56.01
C LEU A 15 24.01 13.03 54.93
N GLY A 16 23.65 12.39 53.82
CA GLY A 16 24.41 12.39 52.57
C GLY A 16 23.66 13.19 51.52
N SER A 17 24.26 14.27 51.06
CA SER A 17 23.82 15.09 49.94
C SER A 17 23.57 14.25 48.68
N GLN A 18 22.33 14.24 48.20
CA GLN A 18 22.00 13.71 46.89
C GLN A 18 22.64 14.61 45.82
N GLN A 19 23.72 14.14 45.21
CA GLN A 19 24.16 14.65 43.92
C GLN A 19 23.03 14.42 42.90
N PRO A 20 22.66 15.43 42.09
CA PRO A 20 21.75 15.21 40.99
C PRO A 20 22.41 14.23 40.00
N ALA A 21 21.63 13.23 39.59
CA ALA A 21 22.04 12.27 38.58
C ALA A 21 22.66 12.98 37.37
N LEU A 22 23.94 12.69 37.11
CA LEU A 22 24.69 13.20 35.98
C LEU A 22 23.90 12.90 34.69
N SER A 23 23.52 13.98 34.01
CA SER A 23 23.04 14.01 32.63
C SER A 23 23.90 13.09 31.75
N GLN A 24 23.38 11.91 31.40
CA GLN A 24 23.88 11.17 30.25
C GLN A 24 23.75 12.07 29.03
N SER A 25 24.90 12.49 28.47
CA SER A 25 24.97 13.04 27.13
C SER A 25 24.28 12.06 26.19
N LYS A 26 23.07 12.40 25.72
CA LYS A 26 22.35 11.59 24.72
C LYS A 26 23.21 11.58 23.46
N THR A 27 23.75 10.42 23.11
CA THR A 27 24.49 10.20 21.86
C THR A 27 23.62 10.56 20.65
N VAL A 28 24.20 11.23 19.65
CA VAL A 28 23.52 11.50 18.37
C VAL A 28 23.42 10.19 17.62
N GLU A 29 22.19 9.73 17.38
CA GLU A 29 21.91 8.48 16.67
C GLU A 29 21.51 8.76 15.22
N THR A 30 21.70 7.79 14.33
CA THR A 30 21.23 7.88 12.94
C THR A 30 19.71 7.86 12.88
N GLY A 31 19.13 8.67 11.99
CA GLY A 31 17.68 8.74 11.83
C GLY A 31 17.00 9.66 12.83
N VAL A 32 15.73 9.98 12.58
CA VAL A 32 14.95 10.81 13.52
C VAL A 32 14.28 9.91 14.55
N SER A 33 14.88 9.83 15.74
CA SER A 33 14.30 9.04 16.82
C SER A 33 13.10 9.71 17.47
N GLN A 34 12.21 8.90 18.03
CA GLN A 34 11.07 9.41 18.79
C GLN A 34 11.52 10.25 19.98
N THR A 35 12.66 9.92 20.58
CA THR A 35 13.24 10.70 21.69
C THR A 35 13.67 12.08 21.23
N LEU A 36 14.36 12.17 20.09
CA LEU A 36 14.75 13.44 19.48
C LEU A 36 13.51 14.27 19.12
N ALA A 37 12.53 13.65 18.46
CA ALA A 37 11.31 14.31 18.03
C ALA A 37 10.52 14.91 19.20
N LYS A 38 10.35 14.15 20.30
CA LYS A 38 9.72 14.63 21.53
C LYS A 38 10.46 15.82 22.15
N ALA A 39 11.80 15.77 22.18
CA ALA A 39 12.61 16.87 22.71
C ALA A 39 12.49 18.14 21.87
N ARG A 40 12.49 18.00 20.53
CA ARG A 40 12.28 19.13 19.62
C ARG A 40 10.88 19.73 19.77
N LYS A 41 9.83 18.91 19.84
CA LYS A 41 8.45 19.39 20.00
C LYS A 41 8.23 20.22 21.27
N GLN A 42 8.98 19.94 22.33
CA GLN A 42 8.94 20.71 23.58
C GLN A 42 9.66 22.07 23.49
N THR A 43 10.59 22.22 22.56
CA THR A 43 11.52 23.37 22.53
C THR A 43 11.40 24.22 21.26
N ILE A 44 10.79 23.70 20.19
CA ILE A 44 10.69 24.35 18.88
C ILE A 44 9.21 24.54 18.51
N ARG A 45 8.88 25.72 17.97
CA ARG A 45 7.57 26.03 17.40
C ARG A 45 7.69 27.03 16.26
N ASP A 46 6.58 27.23 15.54
CA ASP A 46 6.45 28.24 14.47
C ASP A 46 7.52 28.12 13.37
N VAL A 47 7.75 26.90 12.89
CA VAL A 47 8.77 26.62 11.88
C VAL A 47 8.32 27.14 10.51
N ALA A 48 9.25 27.75 9.76
CA ALA A 48 9.05 28.14 8.38
C ALA A 48 10.33 27.93 7.56
N TYR A 49 10.16 27.49 6.32
CA TYR A 49 11.22 27.22 5.36
C TYR A 49 11.07 28.14 4.15
N ALA A 50 12.12 28.88 3.81
CA ALA A 50 12.24 29.56 2.52
C ALA A 50 13.30 28.82 1.68
N LEU A 51 12.88 28.04 0.70
CA LEU A 51 13.70 27.14 -0.10
C LEU A 51 13.93 27.69 -1.50
N LYS A 52 15.17 27.58 -1.99
CA LYS A 52 15.53 27.90 -3.38
C LYS A 52 16.32 26.75 -3.99
N PHE A 53 15.87 26.25 -5.14
CA PHE A 53 16.59 25.22 -5.90
C PHE A 53 16.88 25.70 -7.32
N ASP A 54 18.12 25.48 -7.78
CA ASP A 54 18.52 25.68 -9.18
C ASP A 54 18.60 24.34 -9.91
N ILE A 55 17.52 23.99 -10.62
CA ILE A 55 17.35 22.70 -11.28
C ILE A 55 17.97 22.73 -12.68
N PRO A 56 19.11 22.07 -12.93
CA PRO A 56 19.78 22.10 -14.23
C PRO A 56 18.99 21.30 -15.28
N ALA A 57 19.26 21.58 -16.56
CA ALA A 57 18.63 20.84 -17.66
C ALA A 57 19.12 19.38 -17.77
N GLN A 58 20.34 19.09 -17.32
CA GLN A 58 20.93 17.75 -17.38
C GLN A 58 20.79 17.03 -16.03
N LYS A 59 20.26 15.79 -16.03
CA LYS A 59 20.03 14.97 -14.83
C LYS A 59 21.30 14.76 -13.99
N ASN A 60 22.47 14.66 -14.60
CA ASN A 60 23.73 14.38 -13.91
C ASN A 60 24.35 15.60 -13.21
N GLN A 61 23.90 16.81 -13.51
CA GLN A 61 24.41 18.01 -12.84
C GLN A 61 23.83 18.13 -11.43
N PRO A 62 24.64 18.55 -10.44
CA PRO A 62 24.16 18.80 -9.08
C PRO A 62 23.15 19.95 -9.06
N ILE A 63 22.34 20.01 -8.00
CA ILE A 63 21.33 21.05 -7.79
C ILE A 63 21.82 21.95 -6.65
N PRO A 64 22.40 23.13 -6.95
CA PRO A 64 22.68 24.13 -5.94
C PRO A 64 21.38 24.59 -5.28
N ALA A 65 21.41 24.73 -3.96
CA ALA A 65 20.27 25.14 -3.18
C ALA A 65 20.68 26.08 -2.04
N THR A 66 19.73 26.92 -1.63
CA THR A 66 19.84 27.72 -0.41
C THR A 66 18.54 27.63 0.35
N GLU A 67 18.62 27.73 1.67
CA GLU A 67 17.45 27.79 2.51
C GLU A 67 17.61 28.77 3.67
N SER A 68 16.48 29.28 4.14
CA SER A 68 16.37 29.96 5.43
C SER A 68 15.30 29.27 6.27
N ILE A 69 15.69 28.78 7.44
CA ILE A 69 14.82 28.12 8.41
C ILE A 69 14.58 29.11 9.54
N SER A 70 13.32 29.50 9.76
CA SER A 70 12.92 30.35 10.88
C SER A 70 12.11 29.55 11.88
N PHE A 71 12.34 29.74 13.17
CA PHE A 71 11.63 29.05 14.24
C PHE A 71 11.75 29.79 15.57
N ASN A 72 10.83 29.52 16.48
CA ASN A 72 10.91 29.93 17.88
C ASN A 72 11.52 28.82 18.72
N TRP A 73 12.52 29.16 19.53
CA TRP A 73 13.26 28.21 20.38
C TRP A 73 13.14 28.57 21.87
N THR A 74 12.85 27.56 22.68
CA THR A 74 12.94 27.64 24.15
C THR A 74 14.28 27.09 24.57
N LYS A 75 15.02 27.86 25.40
CA LYS A 75 16.39 27.54 25.80
C LYS A 75 16.49 26.14 26.39
N ASN A 76 17.44 25.37 25.87
CA ASN A 76 17.80 24.04 26.34
C ASN A 76 19.34 23.91 26.36
N ALA A 77 19.88 22.93 27.09
CA ALA A 77 21.31 22.65 27.19
C ALA A 77 21.87 21.83 26.01
N ALA A 78 21.03 20.99 25.38
CA ALA A 78 21.46 20.15 24.26
C ALA A 78 21.64 20.97 22.96
N PRO A 79 22.67 20.67 22.14
CA PRO A 79 22.77 21.20 20.78
C PRO A 79 21.50 20.93 19.98
N LEU A 80 21.10 21.89 19.15
CA LEU A 80 19.99 21.71 18.24
C LEU A 80 20.45 20.82 17.08
N GLN A 81 19.77 19.70 16.88
CA GLN A 81 20.02 18.81 15.75
C GLN A 81 19.08 19.23 14.60
N LEU A 82 19.60 19.33 13.37
CA LEU A 82 18.85 19.54 12.14
C LEU A 82 19.16 18.39 11.17
N ASP A 83 18.16 17.76 10.59
CA ASP A 83 18.30 16.50 9.86
C ASP A 83 18.74 16.72 8.42
N PHE A 84 19.80 16.04 7.97
CA PHE A 84 20.22 16.02 6.57
C PHE A 84 20.91 14.69 6.23
N LYS A 85 20.18 13.77 5.60
CA LYS A 85 20.63 12.42 5.20
C LYS A 85 21.38 12.48 3.87
N GLU A 86 22.52 13.15 3.91
CA GLU A 86 23.42 13.33 2.76
C GLU A 86 24.88 13.42 3.24
N LYS A 87 25.83 13.42 2.30
CA LYS A 87 27.25 13.59 2.67
C LYS A 87 27.49 15.01 3.19
N HIS A 88 28.28 15.15 4.26
CA HIS A 88 28.72 16.46 4.79
C HIS A 88 29.23 17.42 3.71
N THR A 89 29.93 16.91 2.69
CA THR A 89 30.47 17.71 1.57
C THR A 89 29.40 18.41 0.73
N LYS A 90 28.12 18.07 0.88
CA LYS A 90 27.01 18.78 0.25
C LYS A 90 26.63 20.07 0.98
N VAL A 91 27.05 20.25 2.23
CA VAL A 91 26.81 21.50 2.97
C VAL A 91 28.00 22.43 2.76
N GLN A 92 27.74 23.64 2.27
CA GLN A 92 28.79 24.60 1.91
C GLN A 92 29.00 25.63 3.00
N THR A 93 27.92 26.26 3.47
CA THR A 93 27.96 27.27 4.53
C THR A 93 26.74 27.17 5.43
N ILE A 94 26.91 27.51 6.70
CA ILE A 94 25.83 27.67 7.67
C ILE A 94 26.04 28.99 8.40
N SER A 95 24.96 29.76 8.56
CA SER A 95 24.92 30.88 9.50
C SER A 95 23.68 30.84 10.35
N VAL A 96 23.81 31.27 11.61
CA VAL A 96 22.74 31.32 12.59
C VAL A 96 22.62 32.75 13.07
N ASN A 97 21.43 33.34 12.95
CA ASN A 97 21.20 34.75 13.29
C ASN A 97 22.23 35.69 12.64
N SER A 98 22.54 35.44 11.35
CA SER A 98 23.54 36.15 10.54
C SER A 98 25.01 35.96 10.95
N VAL A 99 25.30 35.06 11.89
CA VAL A 99 26.66 34.70 12.30
C VAL A 99 27.06 33.39 11.63
N ALA A 100 28.13 33.40 10.82
CA ALA A 100 28.67 32.18 10.23
C ALA A 100 29.22 31.25 11.33
N ILE A 101 28.94 29.95 11.22
CA ILE A 101 29.37 28.95 12.20
C ILE A 101 30.11 27.79 11.53
N PRO A 102 30.95 27.04 12.26
CA PRO A 102 31.52 25.79 11.77
C PRO A 102 30.42 24.75 11.47
N ILE A 103 30.61 23.97 10.41
CA ILE A 103 29.73 22.84 10.09
C ILE A 103 30.14 21.66 10.97
N VAL A 104 29.23 21.21 11.83
CA VAL A 104 29.37 19.99 12.63
C VAL A 104 28.30 19.01 12.16
N PHE A 105 28.72 17.91 11.55
CA PHE A 105 27.83 16.91 10.97
C PHE A 105 28.08 15.54 11.61
N GLU A 106 27.07 14.96 12.22
CA GLU A 106 27.14 13.69 12.93
C GLU A 106 25.87 12.88 12.68
N SER A 107 26.04 11.61 12.29
CA SER A 107 24.93 10.64 12.17
C SER A 107 23.70 11.13 11.37
N GLU A 108 23.90 11.84 10.24
CA GLU A 108 22.83 12.45 9.42
C GLU A 108 22.22 13.74 10.00
N HIS A 109 22.89 14.40 10.95
CA HIS A 109 22.43 15.64 11.56
C HIS A 109 23.49 16.75 11.53
N LEU A 110 23.06 17.96 11.23
CA LEU A 110 23.78 19.21 11.48
C LEU A 110 23.57 19.64 12.93
N LEU A 111 24.66 19.77 13.69
CA LEU A 111 24.63 20.15 15.10
C LEU A 111 24.87 21.66 15.26
N ILE A 112 23.86 22.35 15.76
CA ILE A 112 23.91 23.80 16.02
C ILE A 112 24.11 24.03 17.52
N SER A 113 25.26 24.62 17.87
CA SER A 113 25.57 24.97 19.26
C SER A 113 24.58 26.00 19.81
N THR A 114 24.13 25.78 21.04
CA THR A 114 23.22 26.69 21.76
C THR A 114 23.81 28.08 22.00
N ALA A 115 25.13 28.24 21.88
CA ALA A 115 25.82 29.54 21.96
C ALA A 115 25.43 30.50 20.82
N TYR A 116 24.96 29.98 19.68
CA TYR A 116 24.53 30.78 18.54
C TYR A 116 23.00 31.00 18.49
N LEU A 117 22.26 30.36 19.40
CA LEU A 117 20.81 30.45 19.51
C LEU A 117 20.41 31.44 20.61
N LYS A 118 19.30 32.14 20.40
CA LYS A 118 18.68 33.01 21.41
C LYS A 118 17.29 32.49 21.79
N PRO A 119 16.82 32.64 23.04
CA PRO A 119 15.42 32.37 23.36
C PRO A 119 14.47 33.18 22.47
N GLY A 120 13.42 32.54 21.96
CA GLY A 120 12.49 33.14 20.98
C GLY A 120 12.93 32.91 19.54
N ALA A 121 12.77 33.91 18.68
CA ALA A 121 12.95 33.76 17.24
C ALA A 121 14.41 33.56 16.84
N ASN A 122 14.68 32.57 15.99
CA ASN A 122 15.98 32.29 15.38
C ASN A 122 15.82 32.08 13.88
N THR A 123 16.90 32.33 13.15
CA THR A 123 17.01 32.00 11.72
C THR A 123 18.31 31.26 11.46
N ILE A 124 18.24 30.18 10.70
CA ILE A 124 19.39 29.45 10.17
C ILE A 124 19.38 29.62 8.65
N PHE A 125 20.49 30.06 8.06
CA PHE A 125 20.69 30.07 6.61
C PHE A 125 21.71 29.01 6.24
N ILE A 126 21.41 28.21 5.20
CA ILE A 126 22.28 27.15 4.72
C ILE A 126 22.41 27.25 3.19
N GLN A 127 23.64 27.14 2.72
CA GLN A 127 23.94 26.90 1.30
C GLN A 127 24.39 25.45 1.15
N PHE A 128 23.75 24.71 0.25
CA PHE A 128 23.97 23.28 0.11
C PHE A 128 23.73 22.79 -1.32
N MET A 129 24.08 21.53 -1.56
CA MET A 129 23.70 20.77 -2.75
C MET A 129 22.54 19.86 -2.38
N ALA A 130 21.42 19.95 -3.10
CA ALA A 130 20.27 19.12 -2.82
C ALA A 130 20.61 17.62 -2.99
N GLY A 131 19.97 16.80 -2.18
CA GLY A 131 20.07 15.36 -2.35
C GLY A 131 19.21 14.85 -3.50
N ASN A 132 19.59 13.68 -4.03
CA ASN A 132 18.93 13.11 -5.23
C ASN A 132 17.96 11.98 -4.89
N LEU A 133 18.12 11.32 -3.73
CA LEU A 133 17.44 10.06 -3.41
C LEU A 133 15.92 10.16 -3.57
N SER A 134 15.33 11.25 -3.08
CA SER A 134 13.86 11.45 -3.07
C SER A 134 13.39 12.56 -4.00
N LEU A 135 14.25 12.94 -4.95
CA LEU A 135 13.98 13.96 -5.97
C LEU A 135 13.68 13.35 -7.35
N ASN A 136 13.59 12.01 -7.45
CA ASN A 136 13.13 11.21 -8.60
C ASN A 136 13.43 11.83 -9.98
N ARG A 137 14.72 12.06 -10.25
CA ARG A 137 15.15 12.79 -11.45
C ARG A 137 15.11 11.91 -12.69
N ASN A 138 14.49 12.44 -13.74
CA ASN A 138 14.46 11.90 -15.09
C ASN A 138 15.08 12.91 -16.06
N ASP A 139 15.32 12.50 -17.32
CA ASP A 139 15.95 13.36 -18.33
C ASP A 139 15.14 14.64 -18.61
N GLU A 140 13.82 14.58 -18.45
CA GLU A 140 12.91 15.67 -18.86
C GLU A 140 11.97 16.17 -17.75
N TYR A 141 12.03 15.58 -16.55
CA TYR A 141 11.20 15.96 -15.42
C TYR A 141 11.78 15.42 -14.10
N LEU A 142 11.28 15.96 -12.99
CA LEU A 142 11.54 15.48 -11.64
C LEU A 142 10.33 15.76 -10.76
N TYR A 143 10.26 15.06 -9.63
CA TYR A 143 9.26 15.28 -8.60
C TYR A 143 9.82 14.82 -7.25
N THR A 144 9.36 15.46 -6.19
CA THR A 144 9.68 15.07 -4.82
C THR A 144 8.75 13.95 -4.34
N LEU A 145 9.29 12.99 -3.59
CA LEU A 145 8.49 11.99 -2.87
C LEU A 145 9.06 11.83 -1.46
N LEU A 146 8.52 12.57 -0.50
CA LEU A 146 9.20 12.83 0.78
C LEU A 146 8.67 12.02 1.98
N VAL A 147 7.64 11.21 1.79
CA VAL A 147 7.14 10.27 2.81
C VAL A 147 8.11 9.10 3.00
N PRO A 148 8.32 8.58 4.23
CA PRO A 148 7.85 9.10 5.52
C PRO A 148 8.76 10.16 6.16
N ASP A 149 10.07 10.08 5.93
CA ASP A 149 11.12 10.92 6.55
C ASP A 149 12.22 11.26 5.55
N ARG A 150 11.79 11.58 4.32
CA ARG A 150 12.67 11.75 3.17
C ARG A 150 12.91 13.20 2.79
N ALA A 151 12.28 14.17 3.45
CA ALA A 151 12.59 15.58 3.23
C ALA A 151 14.06 15.88 3.55
N ARG A 152 14.60 15.27 4.61
CA ARG A 152 16.02 15.33 4.98
C ARG A 152 16.99 14.74 3.96
N THR A 153 16.49 13.98 2.97
CA THR A 153 17.30 13.48 1.84
C THR A 153 17.38 14.48 0.70
N VAL A 154 16.66 15.61 0.77
CA VAL A 154 16.65 16.66 -0.26
C VAL A 154 17.22 17.96 0.30
N PHE A 155 16.78 18.38 1.49
CA PHE A 155 17.22 19.61 2.16
C PHE A 155 17.26 19.45 3.69
N PRO A 156 18.11 20.21 4.41
CA PRO A 156 18.15 20.15 5.87
C PRO A 156 16.83 20.60 6.54
N CYS A 157 16.28 19.79 7.45
CA CYS A 157 14.98 20.10 8.07
C CYS A 157 14.78 19.47 9.46
N PHE A 158 13.67 19.81 10.13
CA PHE A 158 13.21 19.09 11.33
C PHE A 158 12.22 18.03 10.87
N ASP A 159 12.73 16.88 10.42
CA ASP A 159 11.93 15.93 9.65
C ASP A 159 11.07 15.05 10.57
N GLN A 160 9.97 15.62 11.07
CA GLN A 160 9.00 14.95 11.94
C GLN A 160 7.58 15.52 11.72
N PRO A 161 6.52 14.68 11.82
CA PRO A 161 5.17 15.08 11.43
C PRO A 161 4.49 16.09 12.39
N ASP A 162 4.90 16.14 13.66
CA ASP A 162 4.33 17.04 14.66
C ASP A 162 5.03 18.40 14.78
N LEU A 163 6.03 18.67 13.91
CA LEU A 163 6.57 20.01 13.68
C LEU A 163 6.16 20.51 12.29
N LYS A 164 4.86 20.74 12.12
CA LYS A 164 4.33 21.38 10.90
C LYS A 164 4.98 22.76 10.68
N ALA A 165 5.22 23.08 9.42
CA ALA A 165 5.90 24.29 8.98
C ALA A 165 5.22 24.93 7.78
N LYS A 166 5.49 26.21 7.57
CA LYS A 166 5.14 26.90 6.33
C LYS A 166 6.30 26.80 5.34
N PHE A 167 6.00 26.66 4.06
CA PHE A 167 7.01 26.54 3.00
C PHE A 167 6.83 27.66 1.98
N GLN A 168 7.92 28.32 1.61
CA GLN A 168 7.99 29.25 0.49
C GLN A 168 9.07 28.76 -0.46
N LEU A 169 8.69 28.48 -1.71
CA LEU A 169 9.58 27.90 -2.71
C LEU A 169 9.93 28.93 -3.79
N SER A 170 11.19 28.93 -4.23
CA SER A 170 11.61 29.48 -5.51
C SER A 170 12.33 28.41 -6.33
N LEU A 171 11.93 28.22 -7.59
CA LEU A 171 12.53 27.24 -8.49
C LEU A 171 13.10 27.93 -9.72
N THR A 172 14.40 27.77 -9.94
CA THR A 172 15.03 28.09 -11.22
C THR A 172 15.06 26.82 -12.08
N ILE A 173 14.43 26.86 -13.25
CA ILE A 173 14.23 25.71 -14.14
C ILE A 173 14.51 26.11 -15.60
N PRO A 174 14.67 25.15 -16.54
CA PRO A 174 14.72 25.46 -17.97
C PRO A 174 13.45 26.21 -18.39
N ASN A 175 13.56 27.21 -19.25
CA ASN A 175 12.44 28.12 -19.57
C ASN A 175 11.19 27.37 -20.08
N HIS A 176 11.40 26.34 -20.90
CA HIS A 176 10.37 25.50 -21.50
C HIS A 176 9.75 24.46 -20.53
N TRP A 177 10.23 24.39 -19.27
CA TRP A 177 9.62 23.55 -18.24
C TRP A 177 8.49 24.27 -17.52
N GLN A 178 7.54 23.47 -17.05
CA GLN A 178 6.49 23.87 -16.13
C GLN A 178 6.82 23.36 -14.73
N ALA A 179 6.27 24.00 -13.69
CA ALA A 179 6.40 23.51 -12.33
C ALA A 179 5.15 23.77 -11.50
N MET A 180 4.93 22.92 -10.51
CA MET A 180 3.90 23.07 -9.48
C MET A 180 4.48 22.73 -8.10
N THR A 181 3.89 23.30 -7.05
CA THR A 181 4.20 23.03 -5.64
C THR A 181 2.93 23.21 -4.82
N ASN A 182 3.01 23.09 -3.50
CA ASN A 182 1.88 23.18 -2.58
C ASN A 182 1.14 24.52 -2.64
N ALA A 183 1.86 25.60 -2.96
CA ALA A 183 1.35 26.96 -2.97
C ALA A 183 1.21 27.54 -4.39
N ALA A 184 0.35 28.55 -4.54
CA ALA A 184 0.13 29.22 -5.81
C ALA A 184 1.38 29.99 -6.29
N VAL A 185 1.51 30.15 -7.61
CA VAL A 185 2.54 31.02 -8.20
C VAL A 185 2.31 32.46 -7.74
N ASN A 186 3.36 33.13 -7.29
CA ASN A 186 3.34 34.56 -7.02
C ASN A 186 3.70 35.34 -8.29
N ASP A 187 4.88 35.05 -8.84
CA ASP A 187 5.39 35.64 -10.07
C ASP A 187 6.46 34.73 -10.70
N SER A 188 6.95 35.10 -11.88
CA SER A 188 8.08 34.44 -12.51
C SER A 188 8.91 35.40 -13.33
N THR A 189 10.22 35.17 -13.39
CA THR A 189 11.16 35.95 -14.20
C THR A 189 11.92 35.03 -15.14
N VAL A 190 12.08 35.45 -16.40
CA VAL A 190 12.86 34.72 -17.42
C VAL A 190 14.22 35.40 -17.56
N THR A 191 15.30 34.62 -17.58
CA THR A 191 16.67 35.11 -17.78
C THR A 191 17.40 34.14 -18.69
N GLY A 192 17.66 34.54 -19.93
CA GLY A 192 18.23 33.66 -20.94
C GLY A 192 17.32 32.47 -21.25
N ASP A 193 17.86 31.25 -21.16
CA ASP A 193 17.17 29.97 -21.34
C ASP A 193 16.59 29.40 -20.04
N ARG A 194 16.64 30.16 -18.95
CA ARG A 194 16.17 29.79 -17.61
C ARG A 194 14.97 30.64 -17.19
N LYS A 195 14.16 30.10 -16.30
CA LYS A 195 13.03 30.80 -15.65
C LYS A 195 13.08 30.54 -14.16
N THR A 196 12.96 31.60 -13.36
CA THR A 196 12.78 31.51 -11.91
C THR A 196 11.32 31.74 -11.59
N ILE A 197 10.67 30.77 -10.94
CA ILE A 197 9.28 30.87 -10.47
C ILE A 197 9.31 31.09 -8.96
N HIS A 198 8.65 32.14 -8.50
CA HIS A 198 8.47 32.43 -7.09
C HIS A 198 7.06 32.01 -6.68
N PHE A 199 6.95 31.13 -5.70
CA PHE A 199 5.67 30.67 -5.16
C PHE A 199 5.33 31.42 -3.88
N ARG A 200 4.03 31.49 -3.57
CA ARG A 200 3.52 32.01 -2.29
C ARG A 200 3.93 31.08 -1.15
N GLN A 201 3.79 31.57 0.09
CA GLN A 201 3.99 30.75 1.27
C GLN A 201 2.76 29.84 1.48
N SER A 202 2.98 28.56 1.78
CA SER A 202 1.93 27.57 2.06
C SER A 202 1.25 27.76 3.42
N GLU A 203 0.16 27.03 3.64
CA GLU A 203 -0.35 26.67 4.97
C GLU A 203 0.68 25.86 5.76
N VAL A 204 0.41 25.63 7.05
CA VAL A 204 1.25 24.77 7.88
C VAL A 204 1.05 23.30 7.52
N ILE A 205 2.11 22.64 7.08
CA ILE A 205 2.13 21.23 6.68
C ILE A 205 3.35 20.51 7.27
N PRO A 206 3.28 19.20 7.54
CA PRO A 206 4.46 18.39 7.86
C PRO A 206 5.45 18.36 6.69
N THR A 207 6.73 18.14 6.98
CA THR A 207 7.83 18.09 5.99
C THR A 207 7.59 17.09 4.88
N TYR A 208 6.99 15.93 5.19
CA TYR A 208 6.73 14.89 4.19
C TYR A 208 5.68 15.30 3.12
N LEU A 209 4.88 16.33 3.38
CA LEU A 209 3.89 16.86 2.41
C LEU A 209 4.43 18.01 1.56
N PHE A 210 5.59 18.58 1.89
CA PHE A 210 6.24 19.54 1.01
C PHE A 210 6.55 18.86 -0.32
N SER A 211 6.16 19.49 -1.42
CA SER A 211 6.34 18.91 -2.74
C SER A 211 6.55 19.93 -3.83
N PHE A 212 7.29 19.51 -4.86
CA PHE A 212 7.22 20.12 -6.17
C PHE A 212 7.45 19.10 -7.28
N ALA A 213 6.84 19.35 -8.44
CA ALA A 213 7.11 18.68 -9.69
C ALA A 213 7.53 19.72 -10.73
N ALA A 214 8.56 19.42 -11.52
CA ALA A 214 9.05 20.31 -12.57
C ALA A 214 9.52 19.51 -13.80
N GLY A 215 9.20 19.97 -15.00
CA GLY A 215 9.56 19.24 -16.21
C GLY A 215 8.85 19.71 -17.46
N LYS A 216 9.06 18.98 -18.56
CA LYS A 216 8.32 19.15 -19.81
C LYS A 216 6.91 18.56 -19.67
N PHE A 217 6.03 19.27 -18.98
CA PHE A 217 4.62 18.91 -18.80
C PHE A 217 3.72 19.76 -19.71
N THR A 218 2.64 19.14 -20.20
CA THR A 218 1.47 19.87 -20.69
C THR A 218 0.56 20.17 -19.50
N SER A 219 0.02 21.39 -19.43
CA SER A 219 -0.92 21.77 -18.38
C SER A 219 -2.32 22.03 -18.95
N ILE A 220 -3.33 21.61 -18.21
CA ILE A 220 -4.75 21.82 -18.54
C ILE A 220 -5.46 22.30 -17.28
N SER A 221 -6.09 23.47 -17.34
CA SER A 221 -6.86 24.01 -16.21
C SER A 221 -8.35 23.98 -16.49
N ARG A 222 -9.15 23.64 -15.47
CA ARG A 222 -10.62 23.70 -15.50
C ARG A 222 -11.14 24.23 -14.19
N THR A 223 -12.32 24.85 -14.24
CA THR A 223 -13.05 25.25 -13.03
C THR A 223 -14.38 24.50 -12.99
N LEU A 224 -14.60 23.72 -11.94
CA LEU A 224 -15.87 23.04 -11.64
C LEU A 224 -16.32 23.46 -10.24
N ASP A 225 -17.60 23.75 -10.06
CA ASP A 225 -18.21 24.15 -8.77
C ASP A 225 -17.39 25.19 -7.97
N ARG A 226 -16.83 26.18 -8.69
CA ARG A 226 -15.99 27.28 -8.17
C ARG A 226 -14.59 26.86 -7.69
N ARG A 227 -14.15 25.63 -7.96
CA ARG A 227 -12.76 25.19 -7.71
C ARG A 227 -11.95 25.19 -9.02
N PRO A 228 -10.97 26.11 -9.17
CA PRO A 228 -9.99 25.98 -10.23
C PRO A 228 -9.04 24.82 -9.91
N MET A 229 -8.77 23.99 -10.91
CA MET A 229 -7.87 22.84 -10.83
C MET A 229 -6.98 22.81 -12.06
N THR A 230 -5.71 22.46 -11.89
CA THR A 230 -4.76 22.27 -13.00
C THR A 230 -4.17 20.87 -12.97
N LEU A 231 -4.26 20.18 -14.10
CA LEU A 231 -3.60 18.90 -14.37
C LEU A 231 -2.31 19.13 -15.16
N PHE A 232 -1.19 18.59 -14.68
CA PHE A 232 0.05 18.45 -15.43
C PHE A 232 0.22 17.01 -15.92
N HIS A 233 0.57 16.79 -17.20
CA HIS A 233 0.79 15.43 -17.72
C HIS A 233 1.80 15.36 -18.86
N ARG A 234 2.24 14.13 -19.16
CA ARG A 234 3.12 13.78 -20.30
C ARG A 234 2.50 12.75 -21.24
N GLU A 235 1.22 12.41 -21.08
CA GLU A 235 0.51 11.51 -21.99
C GLU A 235 0.51 12.10 -23.42
N THR A 236 0.77 11.24 -24.41
CA THR A 236 0.84 11.58 -25.84
C THR A 236 -0.23 10.89 -26.68
N ASP A 237 -0.89 9.86 -26.14
CA ASP A 237 -2.02 9.21 -26.78
C ASP A 237 -3.27 10.11 -26.74
N THR A 238 -3.59 10.71 -27.89
CA THR A 238 -4.72 11.63 -28.04
C THR A 238 -6.07 10.99 -27.74
N THR A 239 -6.20 9.66 -27.89
CA THR A 239 -7.42 8.93 -27.52
C THR A 239 -7.54 8.82 -26.02
N LYS A 240 -6.47 8.43 -25.31
CA LYS A 240 -6.47 8.38 -23.84
C LYS A 240 -6.76 9.74 -23.21
N ILE A 241 -6.13 10.80 -23.74
CA ILE A 241 -6.35 12.18 -23.29
C ILE A 241 -7.84 12.54 -23.43
N ARG A 242 -8.41 12.40 -24.63
CA ARG A 242 -9.82 12.73 -24.89
C ARG A 242 -10.79 11.93 -24.01
N LEU A 243 -10.52 10.65 -23.76
CA LEU A 243 -11.39 9.78 -22.96
C LEU A 243 -11.27 10.00 -21.44
N SER A 244 -10.17 10.58 -20.97
CA SER A 244 -9.86 10.63 -19.54
C SER A 244 -10.01 12.01 -18.91
N LEU A 245 -9.84 13.10 -19.66
CA LEU A 245 -9.86 14.45 -19.08
C LEU A 245 -11.17 14.77 -18.34
N ASP A 246 -12.33 14.61 -18.99
CA ASP A 246 -13.62 14.94 -18.36
C ASP A 246 -13.88 14.12 -17.08
N PRO A 247 -13.73 12.77 -17.10
CA PRO A 247 -13.84 11.98 -15.88
C PRO A 247 -12.87 12.41 -14.77
N ILE A 248 -11.60 12.69 -15.07
CA ILE A 248 -10.60 13.05 -14.05
C ILE A 248 -11.04 14.31 -13.29
N PHE A 249 -11.38 15.38 -14.00
CA PHE A 249 -11.79 16.64 -13.35
C PHE A 249 -13.12 16.50 -12.61
N LYS A 250 -14.08 15.76 -13.18
CA LYS A 250 -15.38 15.51 -12.52
C LYS A 250 -15.22 14.74 -11.20
N LEU A 251 -14.41 13.68 -11.20
CA LEU A 251 -14.19 12.86 -10.01
C LEU A 251 -13.57 13.66 -8.85
N HIS A 252 -12.62 14.55 -9.14
CA HIS A 252 -12.08 15.45 -8.11
C HIS A 252 -13.13 16.43 -7.57
N ALA A 253 -13.97 17.01 -8.44
CA ALA A 253 -15.05 17.90 -8.01
C ALA A 253 -16.08 17.17 -7.14
N ASP A 254 -16.50 15.96 -7.55
CA ASP A 254 -17.44 15.13 -6.79
C ASP A 254 -16.87 14.77 -5.41
N ALA A 255 -15.57 14.41 -5.34
CA ALA A 255 -14.88 14.11 -4.09
C ALA A 255 -14.78 15.33 -3.15
N LEU A 256 -14.41 16.50 -3.69
CA LEU A 256 -14.34 17.75 -2.91
C LEU A 256 -15.71 18.13 -2.33
N ASN A 257 -16.76 18.13 -3.16
CA ASN A 257 -18.12 18.43 -2.74
C ASN A 257 -18.59 17.48 -1.63
N PHE A 258 -18.38 16.17 -1.81
CA PHE A 258 -18.72 15.18 -0.79
C PHE A 258 -17.99 15.43 0.53
N LEU A 259 -16.68 15.71 0.50
CA LEU A 259 -15.88 15.91 1.70
C LEU A 259 -16.27 17.19 2.44
N GLU A 260 -16.53 18.29 1.73
CA GLU A 260 -17.04 19.52 2.33
C GLU A 260 -18.39 19.29 3.02
N ASP A 261 -19.30 18.56 2.39
CA ASP A 261 -20.61 18.22 2.97
C ASP A 261 -20.49 17.23 4.15
N TYR A 262 -19.69 16.18 4.01
CA TYR A 262 -19.53 15.16 5.04
C TYR A 262 -18.87 15.74 6.28
N THR A 263 -17.79 16.51 6.11
CA THR A 263 -17.00 17.06 7.22
C THR A 263 -17.54 18.38 7.75
N GLN A 264 -18.35 19.10 6.96
CA GLN A 264 -18.79 20.48 7.25
C GLN A 264 -17.60 21.43 7.43
N ILE A 265 -16.49 21.17 6.74
CA ILE A 265 -15.28 21.97 6.72
C ILE A 265 -14.96 22.27 5.25
N PRO A 266 -14.89 23.55 4.84
CA PRO A 266 -14.53 23.91 3.47
C PRO A 266 -13.09 23.47 3.15
N TYR A 267 -12.77 23.30 1.87
CA TYR A 267 -11.41 22.94 1.45
C TYR A 267 -10.36 23.87 2.09
N PRO A 268 -9.39 23.32 2.86
CA PRO A 268 -8.59 24.13 3.79
C PRO A 268 -7.34 24.79 3.17
N PHE A 269 -6.99 24.51 1.92
CA PHE A 269 -5.72 24.96 1.31
C PHE A 269 -5.93 25.95 0.14
N GLN A 270 -4.85 26.60 -0.32
CA GLN A 270 -4.93 27.69 -1.31
C GLN A 270 -5.37 27.25 -2.71
N LYS A 271 -5.01 26.03 -3.11
CA LYS A 271 -5.26 25.51 -4.46
C LYS A 271 -5.39 23.99 -4.45
N PHE A 272 -5.90 23.43 -5.53
CA PHE A 272 -6.08 22.00 -5.74
C PHE A 272 -5.61 21.63 -7.15
N ASP A 273 -4.31 21.31 -7.28
CA ASP A 273 -3.70 20.90 -8.55
C ASP A 273 -3.11 19.50 -8.41
N PHE A 274 -2.87 18.84 -9.55
CA PHE A 274 -2.37 17.47 -9.59
C PHE A 274 -1.52 17.20 -10.84
N VAL A 275 -0.64 16.20 -10.77
CA VAL A 275 0.24 15.77 -11.86
C VAL A 275 0.13 14.28 -12.11
N ALA A 276 0.08 13.89 -13.39
CA ALA A 276 0.17 12.51 -13.84
C ALA A 276 1.61 12.19 -14.25
N VAL A 277 2.31 11.41 -13.43
CA VAL A 277 3.72 11.05 -13.55
C VAL A 277 3.85 9.66 -14.23
N PRO A 278 4.64 9.51 -15.32
CA PRO A 278 4.75 8.27 -16.07
C PRO A 278 5.17 7.03 -15.25
N ASP A 279 6.27 7.13 -14.49
CA ASP A 279 6.87 6.03 -13.71
C ASP A 279 6.76 6.33 -12.20
N PHE A 280 5.54 6.60 -11.74
CA PHE A 280 5.28 6.87 -10.33
C PHE A 280 5.16 5.57 -9.52
N GLN A 281 5.93 5.48 -8.44
CA GLN A 281 6.06 4.26 -7.65
C GLN A 281 4.76 3.90 -6.93
N TYR A 282 3.94 4.89 -6.55
CA TYR A 282 2.68 4.68 -5.84
C TYR A 282 1.47 4.79 -6.78
N GLY A 283 0.27 4.62 -6.23
CA GLY A 283 -0.98 4.95 -6.93
C GLY A 283 -1.12 6.47 -7.05
N GLY A 284 -1.06 7.13 -5.90
CA GLY A 284 -0.97 8.58 -5.74
C GLY A 284 -0.17 8.95 -4.48
N MET A 285 0.02 10.25 -4.27
CA MET A 285 0.59 10.83 -3.06
C MET A 285 -0.07 12.18 -2.80
N GLU A 286 -0.55 12.36 -1.57
CA GLU A 286 -1.51 13.40 -1.18
C GLU A 286 -0.92 14.79 -0.99
N HIS A 287 0.19 15.13 -1.66
CA HIS A 287 0.84 16.42 -1.50
C HIS A 287 -0.17 17.57 -1.66
N VAL A 288 -0.40 18.35 -0.58
CA VAL A 288 -1.47 19.37 -0.57
C VAL A 288 -1.28 20.36 -1.71
N GLY A 289 -2.34 20.60 -2.48
CA GLY A 289 -2.30 21.47 -3.65
C GLY A 289 -1.40 21.01 -4.80
N ALA A 290 -0.82 19.81 -4.74
CA ALA A 290 0.17 19.30 -5.68
C ALA A 290 0.13 17.76 -5.78
N ILE A 291 -1.06 17.15 -5.85
CA ILE A 291 -1.23 15.69 -5.74
C ILE A 291 -0.51 15.00 -6.90
N ASP A 292 0.33 14.00 -6.59
CA ASP A 292 1.00 13.20 -7.60
C ASP A 292 0.20 11.93 -7.86
N TYR A 293 0.06 11.55 -9.12
CA TYR A 293 -0.60 10.32 -9.53
C TYR A 293 0.24 9.54 -10.53
N ARG A 294 0.14 8.21 -10.49
CA ARG A 294 0.61 7.36 -11.59
C ARG A 294 -0.22 7.61 -12.84
N LEU A 295 0.45 7.99 -13.94
CA LEU A 295 -0.20 8.36 -15.19
C LEU A 295 -1.14 7.28 -15.74
N SER A 296 -0.74 6.02 -15.67
CA SER A 296 -1.54 4.88 -16.14
C SER A 296 -2.79 4.61 -15.31
N SER A 297 -2.87 5.11 -14.07
CA SER A 297 -4.08 5.02 -13.24
C SER A 297 -5.12 6.09 -13.61
N LEU A 298 -4.67 7.22 -14.18
CA LEU A 298 -5.54 8.33 -14.59
C LEU A 298 -5.99 8.21 -16.05
N PHE A 299 -5.03 7.99 -16.96
CA PHE A 299 -5.26 8.00 -18.40
C PHE A 299 -5.61 6.59 -18.91
N LEU A 300 -6.91 6.35 -19.00
CA LEU A 300 -7.50 5.10 -19.47
C LEU A 300 -7.81 5.15 -20.97
N ASP A 301 -7.71 4.00 -21.64
CA ASP A 301 -8.04 3.83 -23.06
C ASP A 301 -9.47 3.30 -23.29
N ASN A 302 -9.82 3.07 -24.55
CA ASN A 302 -11.13 2.56 -24.97
C ASN A 302 -11.41 1.11 -24.55
N GLY A 303 -10.38 0.34 -24.21
CA GLY A 303 -10.47 -1.03 -23.73
C GLY A 303 -10.47 -1.13 -22.19
N ALA A 304 -10.54 0.00 -21.49
CA ALA A 304 -10.54 0.03 -20.03
C ALA A 304 -11.79 -0.67 -19.46
N THR A 305 -11.55 -1.65 -18.57
CA THR A 305 -12.60 -2.42 -17.90
C THR A 305 -13.41 -1.54 -16.94
N ARG A 306 -14.55 -2.05 -16.47
CA ARG A 306 -15.35 -1.36 -15.46
C ARG A 306 -14.55 -1.16 -14.18
N ASP A 307 -13.84 -2.21 -13.77
CA ASP A 307 -12.94 -2.20 -12.63
C ASP A 307 -11.86 -1.12 -12.74
N GLN A 308 -11.18 -0.97 -13.89
CA GLN A 308 -10.17 0.08 -14.08
C GLN A 308 -10.74 1.50 -13.92
N LYS A 309 -11.97 1.74 -14.40
CA LYS A 309 -12.64 3.04 -14.23
C LYS A 309 -12.99 3.30 -12.76
N LEU A 310 -13.43 2.26 -12.05
CA LEU A 310 -13.75 2.33 -10.63
C LEU A 310 -12.48 2.54 -9.79
N SER A 311 -11.40 1.80 -10.05
CA SER A 311 -10.11 2.00 -9.38
C SER A 311 -9.59 3.42 -9.54
N ARG A 312 -9.78 4.05 -10.71
CA ARG A 312 -9.44 5.47 -10.91
C ARG A 312 -10.29 6.39 -10.02
N ALA A 313 -11.60 6.14 -9.94
CA ALA A 313 -12.51 6.90 -9.07
C ALA A 313 -12.13 6.77 -7.60
N THR A 314 -11.87 5.55 -7.13
CA THR A 314 -11.42 5.27 -5.76
C THR A 314 -10.09 5.94 -5.46
N LEU A 315 -9.11 5.85 -6.36
CA LEU A 315 -7.80 6.49 -6.19
C LEU A 315 -7.92 8.01 -6.07
N ILE A 316 -8.66 8.66 -6.98
CA ILE A 316 -8.88 10.11 -6.91
C ILE A 316 -9.58 10.51 -5.61
N SER A 317 -10.58 9.73 -5.19
CA SER A 317 -11.30 9.98 -3.95
C SER A 317 -10.41 9.80 -2.71
N HIS A 318 -9.51 8.82 -2.73
CA HIS A 318 -8.53 8.55 -1.68
C HIS A 318 -7.57 9.73 -1.49
N GLU A 319 -6.90 10.16 -2.55
CA GLU A 319 -5.95 11.29 -2.45
C GLU A 319 -6.66 12.60 -2.10
N THR A 320 -7.92 12.79 -2.54
CA THR A 320 -8.70 13.98 -2.18
C THR A 320 -9.12 13.93 -0.69
N ALA A 321 -9.46 12.76 -0.15
CA ALA A 321 -9.83 12.61 1.26
C ALA A 321 -8.70 12.96 2.22
N HIS A 322 -7.46 12.76 1.81
CA HIS A 322 -6.28 13.11 2.61
C HIS A 322 -6.19 14.59 2.98
N MET A 323 -6.76 15.48 2.15
CA MET A 323 -6.80 16.92 2.40
C MET A 323 -7.42 17.25 3.78
N TRP A 324 -8.37 16.44 4.26
CA TRP A 324 -8.91 16.51 5.62
C TRP A 324 -8.23 15.50 6.57
N PHE A 325 -8.03 14.26 6.11
CA PHE A 325 -7.53 13.15 6.92
C PHE A 325 -6.08 12.77 6.57
N GLY A 326 -5.13 13.38 7.28
CA GLY A 326 -3.69 13.24 7.01
C GLY A 326 -3.03 14.60 6.92
N ASP A 327 -3.66 15.55 6.24
CA ASP A 327 -3.04 16.83 5.92
C ASP A 327 -3.51 17.94 6.86
N LEU A 328 -4.82 18.21 6.88
CA LEU A 328 -5.41 19.15 7.85
C LEU A 328 -5.15 18.66 9.27
N VAL A 329 -5.43 17.38 9.54
CA VAL A 329 -5.09 16.71 10.80
C VAL A 329 -4.11 15.58 10.53
N THR A 330 -2.88 15.71 11.04
CA THR A 330 -1.80 14.75 10.82
C THR A 330 -1.56 13.92 12.08
N MET A 331 -1.07 12.69 11.95
CA MET A 331 -0.63 11.93 13.12
C MET A 331 0.48 12.67 13.90
N ARG A 332 0.57 12.49 15.22
CA ARG A 332 1.70 13.02 16.00
C ARG A 332 3.02 12.33 15.69
N TRP A 333 2.97 11.04 15.36
CA TRP A 333 4.14 10.22 15.05
C TRP A 333 3.74 9.09 14.10
N PHE A 334 4.68 8.59 13.30
CA PHE A 334 4.39 7.62 12.23
C PHE A 334 3.94 6.24 12.72
N ASN A 335 4.01 5.94 14.02
CA ASN A 335 3.36 4.74 14.57
C ASN A 335 1.83 4.73 14.30
N ASP A 336 1.24 5.91 14.12
CA ASP A 336 -0.17 6.11 13.76
C ASP A 336 -0.34 6.48 12.27
N VAL A 337 0.63 6.17 11.40
CA VAL A 337 0.52 6.49 9.95
C VAL A 337 -0.72 5.85 9.31
N TRP A 338 -1.13 4.70 9.82
CA TRP A 338 -2.34 4.02 9.38
C TRP A 338 -3.60 4.87 9.56
N LEU A 339 -3.60 5.87 10.47
CA LEU A 339 -4.72 6.77 10.71
C LEU A 339 -5.11 7.55 9.47
N LYS A 340 -4.13 8.10 8.73
CA LYS A 340 -4.43 8.85 7.50
C LYS A 340 -4.93 7.91 6.40
N GLU A 341 -4.26 6.78 6.22
CA GLU A 341 -4.55 5.80 5.16
C GLU A 341 -5.93 5.16 5.34
N VAL A 342 -6.30 4.82 6.59
CA VAL A 342 -7.58 4.19 6.86
C VAL A 342 -8.76 5.13 6.58
N PHE A 343 -8.62 6.41 6.94
CA PHE A 343 -9.68 7.39 6.68
C PHE A 343 -9.78 7.74 5.20
N ALA A 344 -8.66 7.87 4.50
CA ALA A 344 -8.67 8.11 3.07
C ALA A 344 -9.39 6.97 2.33
N ASN A 345 -9.10 5.72 2.66
CA ASN A 345 -9.83 4.57 2.10
C ASN A 345 -11.32 4.55 2.50
N PHE A 346 -11.63 4.78 3.78
CA PHE A 346 -13.02 4.79 4.26
C PHE A 346 -13.86 5.91 3.62
N MET A 347 -13.28 7.09 3.39
CA MET A 347 -13.96 8.18 2.70
C MET A 347 -14.01 7.94 1.19
N ALA A 348 -12.95 7.38 0.59
CA ALA A 348 -12.95 7.02 -0.82
C ALA A 348 -14.09 6.05 -1.15
N ASP A 349 -14.34 5.06 -0.29
CA ASP A 349 -15.49 4.16 -0.40
C ASP A 349 -16.82 4.93 -0.46
N LYS A 350 -17.04 5.88 0.46
CA LYS A 350 -18.29 6.66 0.53
C LYS A 350 -18.44 7.64 -0.62
N ILE A 351 -17.35 8.29 -1.05
CA ILE A 351 -17.35 9.19 -2.21
C ILE A 351 -17.69 8.39 -3.47
N THR A 352 -17.05 7.23 -3.62
CA THR A 352 -17.25 6.37 -4.78
C THR A 352 -18.71 5.89 -4.83
N GLU A 353 -19.35 5.63 -3.67
CA GLU A 353 -20.79 5.35 -3.53
C GLU A 353 -21.69 6.38 -4.23
N VAL A 354 -21.28 7.65 -4.20
CA VAL A 354 -22.02 8.76 -4.80
C VAL A 354 -21.61 8.99 -6.25
N SER A 355 -20.32 8.87 -6.57
CA SER A 355 -19.78 9.22 -7.91
C SER A 355 -19.94 8.13 -8.97
N SER A 356 -20.35 6.91 -8.60
CA SER A 356 -20.45 5.76 -9.52
C SER A 356 -21.62 4.81 -9.23
N PRO A 357 -22.85 5.33 -9.04
CA PRO A 357 -23.97 4.67 -8.34
C PRO A 357 -24.38 3.31 -8.94
N GLU A 358 -24.00 3.03 -10.17
CA GLU A 358 -24.21 1.72 -10.80
C GLU A 358 -23.32 0.61 -10.21
N ALA A 359 -22.22 0.93 -9.52
CA ALA A 359 -21.22 0.00 -8.99
C ALA A 359 -21.73 -0.79 -7.78
N ASN A 360 -21.29 -2.05 -7.68
CA ASN A 360 -21.53 -2.86 -6.50
C ASN A 360 -20.37 -2.64 -5.51
N TYR A 361 -20.52 -1.66 -4.62
CA TYR A 361 -19.48 -1.25 -3.69
C TYR A 361 -19.13 -2.30 -2.66
N ASP A 362 -20.12 -3.01 -2.14
CA ASP A 362 -19.86 -4.10 -1.19
C ASP A 362 -19.07 -5.23 -1.85
N LEU A 363 -19.39 -5.54 -3.12
CA LEU A 363 -18.61 -6.50 -3.87
C LEU A 363 -17.16 -6.05 -4.08
N GLN A 364 -16.96 -4.80 -4.55
CA GLN A 364 -15.62 -4.26 -4.77
C GLN A 364 -14.82 -4.31 -3.46
N PHE A 365 -15.41 -3.84 -2.37
CA PHE A 365 -14.76 -3.80 -1.07
C PHE A 365 -14.34 -5.20 -0.60
N VAL A 366 -15.23 -6.19 -0.73
CA VAL A 366 -14.95 -7.58 -0.36
C VAL A 366 -13.78 -8.14 -1.15
N VAL A 367 -13.78 -7.95 -2.47
CA VAL A 367 -12.74 -8.48 -3.36
C VAL A 367 -11.40 -7.78 -3.17
N ASP A 368 -11.39 -6.47 -2.93
CA ASP A 368 -10.15 -5.68 -2.86
C ASP A 368 -9.47 -5.74 -1.48
N HIS A 369 -10.23 -5.90 -0.38
CA HIS A 369 -9.67 -5.77 0.98
C HIS A 369 -9.45 -7.13 1.67
N PHE A 370 -10.43 -8.04 1.63
CA PHE A 370 -10.36 -9.25 2.47
C PHE A 370 -9.21 -10.18 2.09
N PRO A 371 -9.00 -10.56 0.81
CA PRO A 371 -7.89 -11.44 0.43
C PRO A 371 -6.53 -10.85 0.81
N ALA A 372 -6.34 -9.55 0.59
CA ALA A 372 -5.08 -8.86 0.85
C ALA A 372 -4.80 -8.71 2.36
N ALA A 373 -5.82 -8.45 3.17
CA ALA A 373 -5.70 -8.47 4.62
C ALA A 373 -5.35 -9.88 5.15
N TYR A 374 -6.04 -10.91 4.64
CA TYR A 374 -5.78 -12.30 5.01
C TYR A 374 -4.38 -12.78 4.63
N ALA A 375 -3.84 -12.32 3.50
CA ALA A 375 -2.49 -12.65 3.05
C ALA A 375 -1.37 -12.15 4.01
N VAL A 376 -1.68 -11.29 4.98
CA VAL A 376 -0.75 -10.88 6.05
C VAL A 376 -1.13 -11.52 7.39
N ASP A 377 -2.40 -11.44 7.77
CA ASP A 377 -2.86 -11.84 9.11
C ASP A 377 -2.81 -13.35 9.36
N ARG A 378 -2.80 -14.16 8.29
CA ARG A 378 -2.63 -15.63 8.39
C ARG A 378 -1.18 -16.09 8.52
N THR A 379 -0.21 -15.17 8.44
CA THR A 379 1.21 -15.50 8.33
C THR A 379 1.90 -15.48 9.70
N GLU A 380 3.04 -16.15 9.81
CA GLU A 380 3.90 -16.05 11.00
C GLU A 380 4.57 -14.67 11.16
N GLY A 381 4.50 -13.83 10.13
CA GLY A 381 4.95 -12.45 10.13
C GLY A 381 3.83 -11.43 10.33
N ALA A 382 2.64 -11.85 10.79
CA ALA A 382 1.51 -10.94 11.00
C ALA A 382 1.85 -9.78 11.94
N ASN A 383 1.27 -8.62 11.68
CA ASN A 383 1.49 -7.40 12.46
C ASN A 383 0.14 -6.72 12.79
N PRO A 384 0.05 -5.96 13.90
CA PRO A 384 -1.17 -5.25 14.25
C PRO A 384 -1.34 -4.02 13.34
N ILE A 385 -2.51 -3.37 13.41
CA ILE A 385 -2.73 -2.09 12.73
C ILE A 385 -1.85 -1.03 13.39
N GLY A 386 -1.97 -0.85 14.71
CA GLY A 386 -1.15 0.03 15.51
C GLY A 386 0.20 -0.62 15.85
N GLN A 387 1.30 -0.09 15.30
CA GLN A 387 2.64 -0.65 15.46
C GLN A 387 3.58 0.36 16.13
N PRO A 388 4.39 -0.02 17.13
CA PRO A 388 5.34 0.90 17.73
C PRO A 388 6.39 1.35 16.70
N LEU A 389 6.95 2.55 16.87
CA LEU A 389 8.01 3.07 16.01
C LEU A 389 9.02 3.90 16.82
N ALA A 390 10.23 3.37 16.98
CA ALA A 390 11.29 4.03 17.75
C ALA A 390 12.02 5.13 16.96
N ASN A 391 12.15 4.97 15.64
CA ASN A 391 12.88 5.87 14.76
C ASN A 391 12.20 5.94 13.38
N LEU A 392 12.10 7.14 12.80
CA LEU A 392 11.40 7.35 11.51
C LEU A 392 12.07 6.66 10.33
N GLN A 393 13.37 6.35 10.41
CA GLN A 393 14.04 5.61 9.33
C GLN A 393 13.43 4.22 9.07
N GLU A 394 12.67 3.69 10.05
CA GLU A 394 11.94 2.42 9.91
C GLU A 394 10.47 2.62 9.50
N ALA A 395 9.96 3.85 9.40
CA ALA A 395 8.53 4.12 9.19
C ALA A 395 7.99 3.50 7.90
N GLY A 396 8.83 3.38 6.86
CA GLY A 396 8.46 2.73 5.59
C GLY A 396 8.00 1.28 5.77
N THR A 397 8.55 0.58 6.78
CA THR A 397 8.18 -0.82 7.06
C THR A 397 6.79 -1.01 7.67
N LEU A 398 6.17 0.06 8.15
CA LEU A 398 4.81 0.03 8.70
C LEU A 398 3.76 -0.13 7.59
N TYR A 399 4.06 0.38 6.40
CA TYR A 399 3.21 0.26 5.22
C TYR A 399 3.07 -1.20 4.79
N GLY A 400 1.87 -1.57 4.35
CA GLY A 400 1.56 -2.92 3.89
C GLY A 400 0.08 -3.26 4.03
N GLY A 401 -0.26 -4.52 3.73
CA GLY A 401 -1.64 -4.94 3.56
C GLY A 401 -2.56 -4.72 4.76
N ILE A 402 -2.04 -4.72 6.00
CA ILE A 402 -2.86 -4.46 7.19
C ILE A 402 -3.37 -3.02 7.23
N ILE A 403 -2.53 -2.03 6.89
CA ILE A 403 -2.92 -0.61 6.87
C ILE A 403 -3.94 -0.34 5.75
N TYR A 404 -3.67 -0.85 4.55
CA TYR A 404 -4.50 -0.57 3.39
C TYR A 404 -5.76 -1.45 3.29
N HIS A 405 -5.81 -2.60 3.98
CA HIS A 405 -6.90 -3.55 3.81
C HIS A 405 -7.60 -3.98 5.11
N LYS A 406 -6.87 -4.36 6.16
CA LYS A 406 -7.52 -4.71 7.45
C LYS A 406 -8.12 -3.48 8.12
N ALA A 407 -7.44 -2.34 8.09
CA ALA A 407 -7.92 -1.14 8.74
C ALA A 407 -9.25 -0.62 8.15
N PRO A 408 -9.47 -0.61 6.81
CA PRO A 408 -10.80 -0.31 6.26
C PRO A 408 -11.89 -1.31 6.70
N ILE A 409 -11.59 -2.60 6.78
CA ILE A 409 -12.53 -3.62 7.29
C ILE A 409 -12.91 -3.32 8.74
N MET A 410 -11.91 -3.01 9.56
CA MET A 410 -12.08 -2.56 10.95
C MET A 410 -12.97 -1.31 11.01
N MET A 411 -12.78 -0.31 10.15
CA MET A 411 -13.61 0.88 10.11
C MET A 411 -15.07 0.61 9.72
N ARG A 412 -15.35 -0.33 8.81
CA ARG A 412 -16.73 -0.76 8.52
C ARG A 412 -17.37 -1.44 9.72
N GLN A 413 -16.63 -2.26 10.46
CA GLN A 413 -17.12 -2.85 11.72
C GLN A 413 -17.36 -1.80 12.80
N LEU A 414 -16.50 -0.77 12.89
CA LEU A 414 -16.70 0.37 13.80
C LEU A 414 -17.94 1.18 13.44
N GLU A 415 -18.14 1.50 12.15
CA GLU A 415 -19.35 2.20 11.70
C GLU A 415 -20.60 1.36 11.95
N ARG A 416 -20.53 0.04 11.76
CA ARG A 416 -21.65 -0.87 12.04
C ARG A 416 -21.97 -0.94 13.53
N LEU A 417 -20.95 -0.86 14.40
CA LEU A 417 -21.10 -0.83 15.86
C LEU A 417 -21.72 0.49 16.35
N MET A 418 -21.26 1.62 15.83
CA MET A 418 -21.66 2.96 16.30
C MET A 418 -22.88 3.53 15.57
N GLY A 419 -23.09 3.13 14.32
CA GLY A 419 -24.00 3.77 13.37
C GLY A 419 -23.34 4.93 12.60
N LYS A 420 -23.79 5.12 11.35
CA LYS A 420 -23.25 6.12 10.41
C LYS A 420 -23.25 7.56 10.98
N THR A 421 -24.33 7.96 11.63
CA THR A 421 -24.49 9.33 12.18
C THR A 421 -23.51 9.61 13.32
N ALA A 422 -23.42 8.71 14.29
CA ALA A 422 -22.54 8.84 15.45
C ALA A 422 -21.07 8.91 15.03
N LEU A 423 -20.64 8.02 14.13
CA LEU A 423 -19.27 8.05 13.60
C LEU A 423 -18.99 9.36 12.84
N ARG A 424 -19.89 9.80 11.94
CA ARG A 424 -19.72 11.05 11.20
C ARG A 424 -19.56 12.24 12.13
N ASP A 425 -20.44 12.39 13.12
CA ASP A 425 -20.45 13.56 14.00
C ASP A 425 -19.21 13.55 14.93
N GLY A 426 -18.77 12.38 15.41
CA GLY A 426 -17.49 12.24 16.11
C GLY A 426 -16.27 12.59 15.24
N LEU A 427 -16.25 12.22 13.96
CA LEU A 427 -15.19 12.61 13.02
C LEU A 427 -15.18 14.12 12.75
N ARG A 428 -16.35 14.78 12.72
CA ARG A 428 -16.44 16.24 12.61
C ARG A 428 -15.82 16.93 13.82
N ASP A 429 -16.10 16.44 15.02
CA ASP A 429 -15.52 16.98 16.26
C ASP A 429 -14.00 16.78 16.28
N TYR A 430 -13.53 15.62 15.86
CA TYR A 430 -12.10 15.35 15.68
C TYR A 430 -11.43 16.34 14.74
N LEU A 431 -11.95 16.52 13.52
CA LEU A 431 -11.36 17.42 12.52
C LEU A 431 -11.38 18.88 13.01
N LYS A 432 -12.48 19.34 13.59
CA LYS A 432 -12.58 20.70 14.15
C LYS A 432 -11.58 20.93 15.28
N LYS A 433 -11.44 19.97 16.19
CA LYS A 433 -10.56 20.07 17.36
C LYS A 433 -9.08 20.12 17.00
N TYR A 434 -8.67 19.35 15.98
CA TYR A 434 -7.25 19.19 15.63
C TYR A 434 -6.85 19.84 14.30
N SER A 435 -7.71 20.68 13.71
CA SER A 435 -7.44 21.39 12.44
C SER A 435 -6.09 22.11 12.43
N PHE A 436 -5.30 21.88 11.38
CA PHE A 436 -3.91 22.34 11.22
C PHE A 436 -2.93 21.88 12.32
N GLY A 437 -3.33 20.88 13.11
CA GLY A 437 -2.55 20.31 14.20
C GLY A 437 -2.29 18.82 14.03
N ASN A 438 -2.07 18.15 15.16
CA ASN A 438 -1.78 16.73 15.21
C ASN A 438 -2.62 16.00 16.26
N ALA A 439 -3.00 14.76 15.96
CA ALA A 439 -3.72 13.87 16.86
C ALA A 439 -3.13 12.46 16.87
N THR A 440 -3.48 11.67 17.88
CA THR A 440 -3.21 10.23 17.96
C THR A 440 -4.49 9.44 17.73
N TRP A 441 -4.37 8.14 17.47
CA TRP A 441 -5.55 7.27 17.42
C TRP A 441 -6.34 7.29 18.74
N ASN A 442 -5.66 7.31 19.89
CA ASN A 442 -6.32 7.36 21.19
C ASN A 442 -7.09 8.67 21.43
N ASP A 443 -6.61 9.80 20.89
CA ASP A 443 -7.35 11.06 20.90
C ASP A 443 -8.70 10.90 20.17
N LEU A 444 -8.70 10.21 19.03
CA LEU A 444 -9.92 9.94 18.27
C LEU A 444 -10.85 8.94 18.98
N ILE A 445 -10.33 7.80 19.46
CA ILE A 445 -11.13 6.82 20.21
C ILE A 445 -11.81 7.51 21.40
N SER A 446 -11.11 8.38 22.11
CA SER A 446 -11.69 9.12 23.25
C SER A 446 -12.85 10.03 22.82
N ILE A 447 -12.84 10.57 21.60
CA ILE A 447 -13.97 11.34 21.06
C ILE A 447 -15.11 10.38 20.69
N LEU A 448 -14.82 9.32 19.93
CA LEU A 448 -15.82 8.37 19.45
C LEU A 448 -16.54 7.62 20.58
N ASP A 449 -15.84 7.33 21.68
CA ASP A 449 -16.39 6.63 22.85
C ASP A 449 -17.52 7.42 23.51
N THR A 450 -17.52 8.76 23.37
CA THR A 450 -18.62 9.61 23.87
C THR A 450 -19.91 9.50 23.03
N TYR A 451 -19.85 8.87 21.86
CA TYR A 451 -20.96 8.73 20.91
C TYR A 451 -21.59 7.32 20.91
N THR A 452 -21.10 6.37 21.72
CA THR A 452 -21.60 4.99 21.73
C THR A 452 -21.61 4.39 23.14
N PRO A 453 -22.58 3.51 23.48
CA PRO A 453 -22.54 2.76 24.74
C PRO A 453 -21.56 1.57 24.72
N ALA A 454 -21.00 1.22 23.56
CA ALA A 454 -20.02 0.14 23.45
C ALA A 454 -18.67 0.57 24.04
N ASP A 455 -17.96 -0.35 24.69
CA ASP A 455 -16.59 -0.11 25.17
C ASP A 455 -15.61 -0.09 23.98
N LEU A 456 -15.36 1.11 23.43
CA LEU A 456 -14.44 1.23 22.29
C LEU A 456 -12.99 1.01 22.68
N GLN A 457 -12.61 1.12 23.96
CA GLN A 457 -11.25 0.82 24.39
C GLN A 457 -10.96 -0.68 24.33
N ALA A 458 -11.90 -1.50 24.79
CA ALA A 458 -11.82 -2.97 24.67
C ALA A 458 -11.84 -3.42 23.21
N TRP A 459 -12.71 -2.82 22.39
CA TRP A 459 -12.78 -3.10 20.95
C TRP A 459 -11.49 -2.71 20.23
N ASN A 460 -10.96 -1.51 20.51
CA ASN A 460 -9.70 -0.98 19.98
C ASN A 460 -8.53 -1.92 20.27
N LYS A 461 -8.44 -2.45 21.50
CA LYS A 461 -7.37 -3.37 21.87
C LYS A 461 -7.29 -4.57 20.92
N VAL A 462 -8.41 -5.21 20.61
CA VAL A 462 -8.44 -6.41 19.79
C VAL A 462 -8.26 -6.10 18.30
N TRP A 463 -8.93 -5.06 17.80
CA TRP A 463 -8.93 -4.76 16.37
C TRP A 463 -7.68 -4.04 15.89
N VAL A 464 -7.11 -3.17 16.72
CA VAL A 464 -6.03 -2.26 16.33
C VAL A 464 -4.68 -2.68 16.90
N ASN A 465 -4.62 -3.00 18.20
CA ASN A 465 -3.36 -3.20 18.91
C ASN A 465 -2.84 -4.65 18.88
N GLU A 466 -3.67 -5.60 18.46
CA GLU A 466 -3.36 -7.03 18.44
C GLU A 466 -3.41 -7.62 17.01
N THR A 467 -2.70 -8.73 16.81
CA THR A 467 -2.58 -9.40 15.50
C THR A 467 -3.56 -10.55 15.32
N GLY A 468 -3.73 -10.96 14.07
CA GLY A 468 -4.46 -12.16 13.70
C GLY A 468 -5.97 -11.97 13.59
N ARG A 469 -6.64 -13.10 13.39
CA ARG A 469 -8.06 -13.19 13.05
C ARG A 469 -8.75 -14.36 13.78
N PRO A 470 -10.08 -14.31 13.95
CA PRO A 470 -10.83 -15.41 14.53
C PRO A 470 -11.03 -16.55 13.52
N ARG A 471 -11.09 -17.78 14.03
CA ARG A 471 -11.64 -18.96 13.39
C ARG A 471 -13.02 -19.22 13.96
N PHE A 472 -14.03 -19.21 13.11
CA PHE A 472 -15.40 -19.54 13.48
C PHE A 472 -15.65 -21.04 13.37
N SER A 473 -16.47 -21.55 14.28
CA SER A 473 -17.05 -22.90 14.23
C SER A 473 -18.52 -22.82 14.62
N TYR A 474 -19.28 -23.86 14.31
CA TYR A 474 -20.69 -23.91 14.67
C TYR A 474 -21.14 -25.31 15.04
N GLN A 475 -22.19 -25.37 15.86
CA GLN A 475 -22.89 -26.58 16.25
C GLN A 475 -24.38 -26.32 16.19
N TRP A 476 -25.15 -27.30 15.73
CA TRP A 476 -26.61 -27.19 15.68
C TRP A 476 -27.30 -28.54 15.93
N ASP A 477 -28.55 -28.48 16.36
CA ASP A 477 -29.44 -29.64 16.47
C ASP A 477 -30.64 -29.44 15.55
N GLY A 478 -30.68 -30.21 14.45
CA GLY A 478 -31.78 -30.21 13.48
C GLY A 478 -32.73 -31.41 13.60
N LYS A 479 -32.72 -32.15 14.72
CA LYS A 479 -33.56 -33.34 14.90
C LYS A 479 -35.05 -33.00 14.73
N GLY A 480 -35.76 -33.84 13.96
CA GLY A 480 -37.17 -33.65 13.67
C GLY A 480 -37.47 -32.56 12.62
N GLY A 481 -36.49 -32.18 11.81
CA GLY A 481 -36.67 -31.26 10.67
C GLY A 481 -36.78 -29.78 11.05
N THR A 482 -36.57 -29.45 12.33
CA THR A 482 -36.52 -28.08 12.84
C THR A 482 -35.27 -27.88 13.68
N ILE A 483 -34.73 -26.67 13.67
CA ILE A 483 -33.55 -26.29 14.44
C ILE A 483 -33.98 -26.08 15.90
N LYS A 484 -33.43 -26.88 16.81
CA LYS A 484 -33.61 -26.74 18.27
C LYS A 484 -32.54 -25.86 18.90
N GLN A 485 -31.35 -25.87 18.32
CA GLN A 485 -30.22 -25.11 18.80
C GLN A 485 -29.30 -24.79 17.62
N PHE A 486 -28.79 -23.56 17.58
CA PHE A 486 -27.74 -23.13 16.65
C PHE A 486 -26.75 -22.26 17.41
N VAL A 487 -25.51 -22.70 17.50
CA VAL A 487 -24.47 -22.03 18.25
C VAL A 487 -23.28 -21.77 17.36
N ILE A 488 -22.83 -20.53 17.35
CA ILE A 488 -21.60 -20.12 16.66
C ILE A 488 -20.57 -19.78 17.73
N SER A 489 -19.36 -20.30 17.56
CA SER A 489 -18.22 -20.05 18.44
C SER A 489 -17.07 -19.45 17.66
N GLN A 490 -16.21 -18.68 18.33
CA GLN A 490 -14.93 -18.24 17.79
C GLN A 490 -13.75 -18.58 18.71
N GLN A 491 -12.58 -18.76 18.11
CA GLN A 491 -11.27 -18.84 18.76
C GLN A 491 -10.24 -18.14 17.87
N GLY A 492 -9.14 -17.62 18.41
CA GLY A 492 -8.04 -17.12 17.58
C GLY A 492 -7.50 -18.22 16.64
N GLU A 493 -7.15 -17.88 15.40
CA GLU A 493 -6.51 -18.84 14.48
C GLU A 493 -5.19 -19.38 15.05
N ASP A 494 -4.51 -18.58 15.86
CA ASP A 494 -3.31 -18.93 16.62
C ASP A 494 -3.57 -19.78 17.88
N GLY A 495 -4.82 -20.19 18.12
CA GLY A 495 -5.26 -20.95 19.30
C GLY A 495 -5.56 -20.10 20.54
N SER A 496 -5.38 -18.77 20.46
CA SER A 496 -5.65 -17.88 21.60
C SER A 496 -7.13 -17.78 21.94
N ASN A 497 -7.43 -17.42 23.20
CA ASN A 497 -8.78 -17.10 23.67
C ASN A 497 -9.18 -15.64 23.38
N ARG A 498 -8.49 -14.96 22.45
CA ARG A 498 -8.86 -13.62 22.01
C ARG A 498 -10.25 -13.65 21.37
N PHE A 499 -11.01 -12.58 21.58
CA PHE A 499 -12.38 -12.46 21.14
C PHE A 499 -12.52 -11.20 20.28
N TRP A 500 -12.93 -11.35 19.02
CA TRP A 500 -13.17 -10.26 18.07
C TRP A 500 -14.66 -9.91 18.03
N PRO A 501 -15.10 -8.80 18.66
CA PRO A 501 -16.47 -8.36 18.55
C PRO A 501 -16.75 -7.85 17.15
N GLN A 502 -17.76 -8.42 16.49
CA GLN A 502 -18.16 -8.06 15.13
C GLN A 502 -19.58 -8.53 14.81
N SER A 503 -20.14 -8.00 13.73
CA SER A 503 -21.37 -8.50 13.15
C SER A 503 -21.18 -8.91 11.70
N PHE A 504 -21.86 -9.99 11.30
CA PHE A 504 -21.85 -10.52 9.93
C PHE A 504 -23.13 -11.33 9.67
N GLU A 505 -23.32 -11.76 8.43
CA GLU A 505 -24.51 -12.45 7.97
C GLU A 505 -24.22 -13.92 7.69
N ILE A 506 -25.19 -14.81 7.96
CA ILE A 506 -25.20 -16.18 7.47
C ILE A 506 -26.46 -16.42 6.66
N ALA A 507 -26.38 -17.22 5.59
CA ALA A 507 -27.53 -17.59 4.78
C ALA A 507 -27.88 -19.07 4.97
N PHE A 508 -29.11 -19.34 5.40
CA PHE A 508 -29.72 -20.66 5.38
C PHE A 508 -30.27 -20.93 3.98
N VAL A 509 -29.83 -22.03 3.37
CA VAL A 509 -30.21 -22.38 2.00
C VAL A 509 -31.23 -23.52 2.02
N TYR A 510 -32.41 -23.27 1.48
CA TYR A 510 -33.48 -24.24 1.26
C TYR A 510 -33.60 -24.57 -0.23
N ARG A 511 -34.46 -25.55 -0.57
CA ARG A 511 -34.71 -25.91 -1.99
C ARG A 511 -35.39 -24.80 -2.77
N ASP A 512 -36.23 -24.02 -2.11
CA ASP A 512 -37.16 -23.06 -2.69
C ASP A 512 -36.78 -21.60 -2.42
N HIS A 513 -36.04 -21.32 -1.34
CA HIS A 513 -35.62 -19.97 -0.97
C HIS A 513 -34.32 -19.97 -0.16
N ARG A 514 -33.86 -18.76 0.16
CA ARG A 514 -32.75 -18.51 1.09
C ARG A 514 -33.21 -17.52 2.14
N GLU A 515 -32.73 -17.71 3.37
CA GLU A 515 -33.01 -16.82 4.48
C GLU A 515 -31.69 -16.36 5.09
N GLU A 516 -31.51 -15.05 5.23
CA GLU A 516 -30.32 -14.45 5.81
C GLU A 516 -30.56 -14.03 7.26
N LEU A 517 -29.62 -14.38 8.13
CA LEU A 517 -29.66 -14.09 9.56
C LEU A 517 -28.42 -13.30 9.97
N THR A 518 -28.61 -12.23 10.73
CA THR A 518 -27.51 -11.47 11.31
C THR A 518 -26.97 -12.18 12.54
N VAL A 519 -25.65 -12.33 12.59
CA VAL A 519 -24.91 -12.83 13.74
C VAL A 519 -24.25 -11.64 14.42
N HIS A 520 -24.69 -11.33 15.63
CA HIS A 520 -24.02 -10.38 16.52
C HIS A 520 -23.07 -11.15 17.42
N MET A 521 -21.80 -11.17 17.06
CA MET A 521 -20.77 -11.86 17.81
C MET A 521 -20.24 -10.92 18.90
N ASP A 522 -20.94 -10.87 20.05
CA ASP A 522 -20.68 -10.02 21.22
C ASP A 522 -20.00 -10.75 22.40
N LYS A 523 -19.84 -12.07 22.26
CA LYS A 523 -19.14 -12.97 23.19
C LYS A 523 -18.53 -14.16 22.44
N PRO A 524 -17.62 -14.93 23.03
CA PRO A 524 -16.95 -16.06 22.34
C PRO A 524 -17.90 -17.13 21.77
N GLN A 525 -19.11 -17.26 22.32
CA GLN A 525 -20.12 -18.21 21.88
C GLN A 525 -21.53 -17.59 21.90
N VAL A 526 -22.18 -17.56 20.74
CA VAL A 526 -23.52 -16.97 20.56
C VAL A 526 -24.52 -18.04 20.14
N VAL A 527 -25.63 -18.11 20.88
CA VAL A 527 -26.83 -18.85 20.47
C VAL A 527 -27.62 -17.97 19.51
N LEU A 528 -27.77 -18.40 18.26
CA LEU A 528 -28.55 -17.69 17.25
C LEU A 528 -30.04 -18.00 17.47
N LYS A 529 -30.71 -17.17 18.26
CA LYS A 529 -32.10 -17.38 18.69
C LYS A 529 -33.06 -17.37 17.51
N GLU A 530 -32.79 -16.53 16.52
CA GLU A 530 -33.53 -16.38 15.28
C GLU A 530 -33.55 -17.69 14.47
N ALA A 531 -32.54 -18.55 14.64
CA ALA A 531 -32.51 -19.85 13.97
C ALA A 531 -33.46 -20.89 14.61
N ILE A 532 -33.81 -20.73 15.89
CA ILE A 532 -34.59 -21.72 16.64
C ILE A 532 -36.03 -21.78 16.11
N GLY A 533 -36.52 -22.99 15.83
CA GLY A 533 -37.85 -23.24 15.29
C GLY A 533 -37.93 -23.21 13.76
N LYS A 534 -36.89 -22.71 13.07
CA LYS A 534 -36.82 -22.76 11.61
C LYS A 534 -36.64 -24.19 11.10
N ARG A 535 -37.05 -24.44 9.86
CA ARG A 535 -36.79 -25.71 9.17
C ARG A 535 -35.28 -25.92 9.03
N THR A 536 -34.82 -27.17 9.09
CA THR A 536 -33.42 -27.52 8.80
C THR A 536 -33.08 -27.18 7.34
N PRO A 537 -32.14 -26.25 7.06
CA PRO A 537 -31.67 -25.94 5.72
C PRO A 537 -30.82 -27.09 5.15
N LEU A 538 -30.64 -27.07 3.83
CA LEU A 538 -29.78 -28.01 3.13
C LEU A 538 -28.30 -27.80 3.50
N PHE A 539 -27.89 -26.54 3.59
CA PHE A 539 -26.56 -26.11 4.03
C PHE A 539 -26.62 -24.64 4.49
N VAL A 540 -25.56 -24.20 5.16
CA VAL A 540 -25.40 -22.82 5.65
C VAL A 540 -24.22 -22.17 4.94
N THR A 541 -24.43 -21.01 4.36
CA THR A 541 -23.35 -20.17 3.80
C THR A 541 -22.97 -19.11 4.84
N PHE A 542 -21.77 -19.23 5.39
CA PHE A 542 -21.24 -18.25 6.35
C PHE A 542 -20.71 -17.01 5.66
N ASN A 543 -20.81 -15.86 6.34
CA ASN A 543 -20.38 -14.55 5.87
C ASN A 543 -21.02 -14.18 4.53
N SER A 544 -22.33 -14.37 4.39
CA SER A 544 -23.06 -14.21 3.11
C SER A 544 -23.06 -12.77 2.58
N SER A 545 -22.84 -11.79 3.44
CA SER A 545 -22.65 -10.37 3.10
C SER A 545 -21.20 -9.98 2.80
N GLY A 546 -20.24 -10.85 3.11
CA GLY A 546 -18.80 -10.54 3.03
C GLY A 546 -18.29 -9.51 4.04
N GLN A 547 -19.07 -9.13 5.07
CA GLN A 547 -18.67 -8.09 6.03
C GLN A 547 -17.87 -8.62 7.24
N GLY A 548 -17.98 -9.91 7.54
CA GLY A 548 -17.28 -10.55 8.66
C GLY A 548 -15.81 -10.84 8.36
N TYR A 549 -14.95 -10.70 9.37
CA TYR A 549 -13.52 -10.94 9.30
C TYR A 549 -13.12 -12.19 10.08
N GLY A 550 -12.53 -13.17 9.41
CA GLY A 550 -12.07 -14.42 10.02
C GLY A 550 -12.09 -15.60 9.06
N ILE A 551 -11.73 -16.78 9.58
CA ILE A 551 -11.92 -18.04 8.86
C ILE A 551 -13.30 -18.57 9.18
N PHE A 552 -14.13 -18.65 8.14
CA PHE A 552 -15.50 -19.14 8.25
C PHE A 552 -15.60 -20.62 7.85
N PRO A 553 -16.46 -21.42 8.51
CA PRO A 553 -16.79 -22.77 8.07
C PRO A 553 -17.33 -22.77 6.63
N VAL A 554 -16.87 -23.74 5.84
CA VAL A 554 -17.38 -23.99 4.49
C VAL A 554 -18.01 -25.38 4.42
N ASP A 555 -19.17 -25.47 3.77
CA ASP A 555 -19.83 -26.73 3.44
C ASP A 555 -19.49 -27.10 1.99
N THR A 556 -19.14 -28.37 1.74
CA THR A 556 -18.83 -28.85 0.38
C THR A 556 -20.04 -28.72 -0.57
N ALA A 557 -21.26 -28.79 -0.04
CA ALA A 557 -22.49 -28.51 -0.79
C ALA A 557 -22.54 -27.05 -1.26
N THR A 558 -21.94 -26.11 -0.53
CA THR A 558 -21.87 -24.71 -0.96
C THR A 558 -21.04 -24.59 -2.23
N ALA A 559 -19.88 -25.26 -2.31
CA ALA A 559 -18.97 -25.19 -3.45
C ALA A 559 -19.61 -25.67 -4.77
N VAL A 560 -20.44 -26.72 -4.71
CA VAL A 560 -21.10 -27.28 -5.91
C VAL A 560 -22.38 -26.52 -6.31
N ASN A 561 -22.96 -25.70 -5.44
CA ASN A 561 -24.21 -24.96 -5.70
C ASN A 561 -23.98 -23.45 -5.93
N LEU A 562 -22.75 -23.02 -6.20
CA LEU A 562 -22.40 -21.62 -6.40
C LEU A 562 -23.16 -20.95 -7.55
N GLU A 563 -23.42 -21.69 -8.63
CA GLU A 563 -24.17 -21.21 -9.79
C GLU A 563 -25.60 -20.73 -9.44
N PHE A 564 -26.20 -21.29 -8.40
CA PHE A 564 -27.57 -20.94 -7.97
C PHE A 564 -27.59 -19.75 -7.00
N THR A 565 -26.44 -19.21 -6.61
CA THR A 565 -26.35 -18.06 -5.71
C THR A 565 -26.46 -16.77 -6.51
N LYS A 566 -27.61 -16.09 -6.45
CA LYS A 566 -27.88 -14.88 -7.25
C LYS A 566 -27.06 -13.65 -6.83
N ASN A 567 -26.87 -13.44 -5.53
CA ASN A 567 -26.14 -12.27 -5.02
C ASN A 567 -24.62 -12.41 -5.31
N PRO A 568 -24.00 -11.51 -6.09
CA PRO A 568 -22.58 -11.59 -6.42
C PRO A 568 -21.67 -11.39 -5.21
N VAL A 569 -22.07 -10.60 -4.19
CA VAL A 569 -21.30 -10.42 -2.95
C VAL A 569 -21.20 -11.74 -2.20
N THR A 570 -22.31 -12.47 -2.09
CA THR A 570 -22.33 -13.79 -1.46
C THR A 570 -21.44 -14.79 -2.22
N ARG A 571 -21.44 -14.75 -3.56
CA ARG A 571 -20.51 -15.57 -4.37
C ARG A 571 -19.06 -15.22 -4.08
N ALA A 572 -18.70 -13.93 -4.08
CA ALA A 572 -17.35 -13.45 -3.77
C ALA A 572 -16.87 -13.89 -2.38
N ALA A 573 -17.69 -13.63 -1.35
CA ALA A 573 -17.38 -14.04 0.02
C ALA A 573 -17.20 -15.56 0.14
N THR A 574 -18.00 -16.34 -0.60
CA THR A 574 -17.85 -17.80 -0.66
C THR A 574 -16.57 -18.23 -1.36
N TYR A 575 -16.20 -17.60 -2.49
CA TYR A 575 -14.92 -17.86 -3.16
C TYR A 575 -13.73 -17.60 -2.23
N ILE A 576 -13.76 -16.48 -1.50
CA ILE A 576 -12.73 -16.13 -0.52
C ILE A 576 -12.69 -17.14 0.63
N ASN A 577 -13.84 -17.52 1.19
CA ASN A 577 -13.91 -18.51 2.25
C ASN A 577 -13.39 -19.88 1.81
N LEU A 578 -13.71 -20.33 0.58
CA LEU A 578 -13.18 -21.57 0.01
C LEU A 578 -11.65 -21.50 -0.15
N TYR A 579 -11.13 -20.38 -0.64
CA TYR A 579 -9.69 -20.16 -0.80
C TYR A 579 -8.97 -20.18 0.55
N GLU A 580 -9.48 -19.46 1.55
CA GLU A 580 -8.89 -19.42 2.89
C GLU A 580 -8.92 -20.78 3.59
N ASN A 581 -9.99 -21.56 3.40
CA ASN A 581 -10.05 -22.93 3.89
C ASN A 581 -9.03 -23.83 3.18
N MET A 582 -8.92 -23.77 1.84
CA MET A 582 -7.93 -24.51 1.06
C MET A 582 -6.49 -24.23 1.55
N VAL A 583 -6.09 -22.96 1.62
CA VAL A 583 -4.72 -22.60 2.03
C VAL A 583 -4.46 -22.91 3.51
N SER A 584 -5.51 -23.04 4.33
CA SER A 584 -5.40 -23.55 5.72
C SER A 584 -5.32 -25.07 5.82
N GLY A 585 -5.50 -25.80 4.71
CA GLY A 585 -5.52 -27.27 4.66
C GLY A 585 -6.82 -27.86 5.16
N GLN A 586 -7.94 -27.16 5.00
CA GLN A 586 -9.27 -27.58 5.49
C GLN A 586 -10.31 -27.54 4.37
N GLY A 587 -11.28 -28.45 4.42
CA GLY A 587 -12.53 -28.41 3.64
C GLY A 587 -12.43 -28.74 2.14
N ILE A 588 -11.41 -28.27 1.42
CA ILE A 588 -11.29 -28.43 -0.04
C ILE A 588 -9.81 -28.50 -0.47
N SER A 589 -9.48 -29.39 -1.41
CA SER A 589 -8.13 -29.50 -1.98
C SER A 589 -7.88 -28.53 -3.14
N PRO A 590 -6.61 -28.21 -3.47
CA PRO A 590 -6.29 -27.42 -4.67
C PRO A 590 -6.90 -27.98 -5.96
N GLU A 591 -6.86 -29.30 -6.16
CA GLU A 591 -7.45 -29.92 -7.36
C GLU A 591 -8.97 -29.78 -7.42
N GLN A 592 -9.66 -29.98 -6.29
CA GLN A 592 -11.13 -29.80 -6.22
C GLN A 592 -11.52 -28.35 -6.50
N MET A 593 -10.74 -27.41 -5.97
CA MET A 593 -10.96 -25.99 -6.15
C MET A 593 -10.71 -25.54 -7.59
N ALA A 594 -9.61 -26.00 -8.21
CA ALA A 594 -9.31 -25.74 -9.62
C ALA A 594 -10.44 -26.24 -10.54
N PHE A 595 -10.95 -27.45 -10.30
CA PHE A 595 -12.08 -28.00 -11.04
C PHE A 595 -13.36 -27.15 -10.88
N GLY A 596 -13.67 -26.73 -9.65
CA GLY A 596 -14.81 -25.85 -9.39
C GLY A 596 -14.71 -24.52 -10.13
N TYR A 597 -13.54 -23.87 -10.10
CA TYR A 597 -13.31 -22.60 -10.78
C TYR A 597 -13.32 -22.72 -12.29
N GLN A 598 -12.78 -23.82 -12.84
CA GLN A 598 -12.86 -24.10 -14.28
C GLN A 598 -14.33 -24.10 -14.76
N ASN A 599 -15.25 -24.72 -14.00
CA ASN A 599 -16.67 -24.72 -14.34
C ASN A 599 -17.29 -23.33 -14.26
N MET A 600 -16.87 -22.51 -13.28
CA MET A 600 -17.37 -21.16 -13.11
C MET A 600 -16.93 -20.18 -14.20
N LEU A 601 -15.88 -20.47 -14.99
CA LEU A 601 -15.41 -19.58 -16.07
C LEU A 601 -16.50 -19.25 -17.10
N ARG A 602 -17.43 -20.18 -17.36
CA ARG A 602 -18.55 -19.98 -18.30
C ARG A 602 -19.81 -19.42 -17.63
N ILE A 603 -19.93 -19.55 -16.32
CA ILE A 603 -21.18 -19.34 -15.57
C ILE A 603 -21.17 -18.02 -14.82
N GLU A 604 -20.02 -17.58 -14.29
CA GLU A 604 -19.94 -16.35 -13.52
C GLU A 604 -20.29 -15.13 -14.38
N SER A 605 -21.37 -14.47 -13.98
CA SER A 605 -21.97 -13.36 -14.70
C SER A 605 -21.34 -12.02 -14.32
N GLU A 606 -20.78 -11.91 -13.11
CA GLU A 606 -20.20 -10.69 -12.56
C GLU A 606 -18.70 -10.59 -12.86
N GLU A 607 -18.28 -9.46 -13.45
CA GLU A 607 -16.92 -9.22 -13.93
C GLU A 607 -15.90 -9.26 -12.78
N LEU A 608 -16.23 -8.68 -11.62
CA LEU A 608 -15.33 -8.66 -10.45
C LEU A 608 -15.13 -10.05 -9.84
N ASN A 609 -16.18 -10.88 -9.81
CA ASN A 609 -16.08 -12.26 -9.39
C ASN A 609 -15.26 -13.09 -10.36
N LEU A 610 -15.46 -12.87 -11.67
CA LEU A 610 -14.67 -13.54 -12.70
C LEU A 610 -13.18 -13.19 -12.55
N ARG A 611 -12.86 -11.91 -12.30
CA ARG A 611 -11.49 -11.45 -11.98
C ARG A 611 -10.92 -12.19 -10.76
N LEU A 612 -11.69 -12.30 -9.67
CA LEU A 612 -11.26 -13.01 -8.46
C LEU A 612 -10.96 -14.49 -8.74
N ILE A 613 -11.88 -15.23 -9.36
CA ILE A 613 -11.70 -16.68 -9.59
C ILE A 613 -10.63 -16.97 -10.64
N THR A 614 -10.47 -16.13 -11.66
CA THR A 614 -9.38 -16.28 -12.65
C THR A 614 -8.01 -16.03 -12.03
N SER A 615 -7.90 -15.05 -11.13
CA SER A 615 -6.68 -14.81 -10.37
C SER A 615 -6.34 -15.98 -9.44
N GLN A 616 -7.31 -16.47 -8.67
CA GLN A 616 -7.10 -17.60 -7.77
C GLN A 616 -6.84 -18.90 -8.53
N LEU A 617 -7.47 -19.12 -9.68
CA LEU A 617 -7.19 -20.29 -10.53
C LEU A 617 -5.77 -20.26 -11.10
N SER A 618 -5.28 -19.10 -11.51
CA SER A 618 -3.88 -18.90 -11.91
C SER A 618 -2.92 -19.20 -10.75
N ASP A 619 -3.22 -18.70 -9.55
CA ASP A 619 -2.43 -18.98 -8.35
C ASP A 619 -2.42 -20.47 -7.99
N ILE A 620 -3.58 -21.16 -8.05
CA ILE A 620 -3.66 -22.61 -7.82
C ILE A 620 -2.82 -23.38 -8.86
N PHE A 621 -2.90 -22.97 -10.13
CA PHE A 621 -2.15 -23.59 -11.22
C PHE A 621 -0.63 -23.44 -11.06
N TRP A 622 -0.17 -22.26 -10.64
CA TRP A 622 1.26 -21.98 -10.54
C TRP A 622 1.87 -22.42 -9.21
N ASN A 623 1.20 -22.13 -8.09
CA ASN A 623 1.76 -22.25 -6.75
C ASN A 623 1.23 -23.46 -5.96
N PHE A 624 0.04 -23.96 -6.30
CA PHE A 624 -0.59 -25.12 -5.64
C PHE A 624 -0.82 -26.30 -6.59
N THR A 625 -0.02 -26.40 -7.66
CA THR A 625 0.02 -27.55 -8.56
C THR A 625 1.46 -27.90 -8.86
N ARG A 626 1.85 -29.16 -8.59
CA ARG A 626 3.22 -29.61 -8.83
C ARG A 626 3.58 -29.59 -10.32
N PRO A 627 4.84 -29.30 -10.69
CA PRO A 627 5.29 -29.22 -12.09
C PRO A 627 4.88 -30.43 -12.94
N GLU A 628 4.94 -31.65 -12.39
CA GLU A 628 4.59 -32.88 -13.10
C GLU A 628 3.10 -33.01 -13.45
N LYS A 629 2.20 -32.37 -12.68
CA LYS A 629 0.75 -32.37 -12.94
C LYS A 629 0.30 -31.17 -13.79
N ARG A 630 1.16 -30.15 -13.92
CA ARG A 630 0.81 -28.87 -14.53
C ARG A 630 0.43 -28.97 -16.02
N PRO A 631 1.10 -29.76 -16.88
CA PRO A 631 0.71 -29.87 -18.30
C PRO A 631 -0.72 -30.40 -18.51
N ALA A 632 -1.13 -31.41 -17.73
CA ALA A 632 -2.48 -31.97 -17.84
C ALA A 632 -3.55 -30.96 -17.38
N LEU A 633 -3.29 -30.24 -16.29
CA LEU A 633 -4.17 -29.20 -15.81
C LEU A 633 -4.24 -28.01 -16.78
N ALA A 634 -3.11 -27.62 -17.39
CA ALA A 634 -3.04 -26.54 -18.37
C ALA A 634 -3.95 -26.82 -19.56
N ALA A 635 -3.85 -28.01 -20.17
CA ALA A 635 -4.67 -28.38 -21.31
C ALA A 635 -6.18 -28.26 -21.03
N SER A 636 -6.62 -28.67 -19.83
CA SER A 636 -8.00 -28.57 -19.39
C SER A 636 -8.46 -27.11 -19.22
N ILE A 637 -7.69 -26.29 -18.49
CA ILE A 637 -8.05 -24.90 -18.22
C ILE A 637 -7.94 -24.04 -19.50
N GLU A 638 -6.94 -24.26 -20.34
CA GLU A 638 -6.77 -23.56 -21.63
C GLU A 638 -8.00 -23.74 -22.51
N GLN A 639 -8.48 -24.98 -22.67
CA GLN A 639 -9.67 -25.28 -23.44
C GLN A 639 -10.90 -24.58 -22.85
N ALA A 640 -11.10 -24.69 -21.53
CA ALA A 640 -12.24 -24.09 -20.85
C ALA A 640 -12.23 -22.55 -20.94
N ALA A 641 -11.09 -21.92 -20.70
CA ALA A 641 -10.93 -20.47 -20.77
C ALA A 641 -11.15 -19.93 -22.19
N TRP A 642 -10.62 -20.62 -23.22
CA TRP A 642 -10.82 -20.23 -24.60
C TRP A 642 -12.29 -20.35 -25.02
N GLN A 643 -12.94 -21.47 -24.70
CA GLN A 643 -14.37 -21.68 -25.01
C GLN A 643 -15.27 -20.68 -24.29
N ALA A 644 -15.00 -20.43 -22.99
CA ALA A 644 -15.74 -19.41 -22.23
C ALA A 644 -15.56 -18.02 -22.87
N MET A 645 -14.34 -17.65 -23.28
CA MET A 645 -14.07 -16.38 -23.94
C MET A 645 -14.82 -16.23 -25.28
N GLU A 646 -14.90 -17.29 -26.09
CA GLU A 646 -15.62 -17.24 -27.36
C GLU A 646 -17.12 -17.02 -27.16
N GLN A 647 -17.70 -17.62 -26.13
CA GLN A 647 -19.14 -17.57 -25.81
C GLN A 647 -19.56 -16.32 -25.03
N GLU A 648 -18.63 -15.65 -24.34
CA GLU A 648 -18.93 -14.52 -23.46
C GLU A 648 -19.25 -13.24 -24.27
N PRO A 649 -20.44 -12.64 -24.19
CA PRO A 649 -20.74 -11.42 -24.95
C PRO A 649 -20.03 -10.15 -24.43
N ASN A 650 -19.67 -10.08 -23.15
CA ASN A 650 -19.08 -8.88 -22.55
C ASN A 650 -17.56 -8.77 -22.85
N PRO A 651 -17.09 -7.67 -23.50
CA PRO A 651 -15.68 -7.50 -23.84
C PRO A 651 -14.71 -7.48 -22.66
N GLY A 652 -15.12 -6.93 -21.50
CA GLY A 652 -14.32 -6.91 -20.28
C GLY A 652 -14.09 -8.31 -19.74
N LYS A 653 -15.15 -9.12 -19.65
CA LYS A 653 -15.05 -10.53 -19.27
C LYS A 653 -14.27 -11.38 -20.28
N LYS A 654 -14.45 -11.16 -21.59
CA LYS A 654 -13.60 -11.78 -22.62
C LYS A 654 -12.11 -11.50 -22.38
N LYS A 655 -11.77 -10.25 -22.04
CA LYS A 655 -10.39 -9.85 -21.76
C LYS A 655 -9.82 -10.55 -20.53
N LEU A 656 -10.62 -10.73 -19.47
CA LEU A 656 -10.21 -11.50 -18.28
C LEU A 656 -9.93 -12.98 -18.61
N LEU A 657 -10.82 -13.62 -19.37
CA LEU A 657 -10.67 -15.02 -19.80
C LEU A 657 -9.46 -15.20 -20.72
N PHE A 658 -9.24 -14.26 -21.65
CA PHE A 658 -8.04 -14.24 -22.49
C PHE A 658 -6.75 -14.09 -21.66
N ARG A 659 -6.76 -13.22 -20.64
CA ARG A 659 -5.61 -13.04 -19.73
C ARG A 659 -5.30 -14.29 -18.93
N LEU A 660 -6.33 -15.00 -18.43
CA LEU A 660 -6.13 -16.32 -17.81
C LEU A 660 -5.46 -17.27 -18.81
N TYR A 661 -6.01 -17.41 -20.01
CA TYR A 661 -5.47 -18.26 -21.08
C TYR A 661 -4.00 -17.92 -21.39
N GLN A 662 -3.68 -16.64 -21.59
CA GLN A 662 -2.32 -16.16 -21.81
C GLN A 662 -1.39 -16.52 -20.63
N ASN A 663 -1.88 -16.33 -19.40
CA ASN A 663 -1.09 -16.53 -18.20
C ASN A 663 -0.72 -18.00 -18.02
N ILE A 664 -1.63 -18.95 -18.26
CA ILE A 664 -1.41 -20.37 -17.97
C ILE A 664 -0.94 -21.21 -19.17
N ALA A 665 -0.95 -20.66 -20.39
CA ALA A 665 -0.66 -21.42 -21.61
C ALA A 665 0.66 -22.22 -21.52
N LEU A 666 0.61 -23.54 -21.67
CA LEU A 666 1.75 -24.45 -21.75
C LEU A 666 1.67 -25.37 -22.97
N SER A 667 0.46 -25.71 -23.46
CA SER A 667 0.33 -26.57 -24.64
C SER A 667 0.93 -25.91 -25.88
N THR A 668 1.35 -26.72 -26.85
CA THR A 668 1.86 -26.23 -28.14
C THR A 668 0.80 -25.39 -28.85
N ASP A 669 -0.43 -25.89 -28.95
CA ASP A 669 -1.55 -25.18 -29.56
C ASP A 669 -1.82 -23.82 -28.90
N ALA A 670 -1.75 -23.77 -27.56
CA ALA A 670 -1.97 -22.51 -26.85
C ALA A 670 -0.86 -21.50 -27.11
N ARG A 671 0.40 -21.93 -27.07
CA ARG A 671 1.56 -21.08 -27.37
C ARG A 671 1.57 -20.59 -28.81
N ASP A 672 1.26 -21.45 -29.77
CA ASP A 672 1.18 -21.09 -31.20
C ASP A 672 0.07 -20.07 -31.46
N ARG A 673 -1.06 -20.21 -30.77
CA ARG A 673 -2.15 -19.24 -30.85
C ARG A 673 -1.75 -17.88 -30.29
N LEU A 674 -1.09 -17.83 -29.13
CA LEU A 674 -0.59 -16.59 -28.55
C LEU A 674 0.43 -15.92 -29.49
N TYR A 675 1.32 -16.71 -30.09
CA TYR A 675 2.29 -16.22 -31.06
C TYR A 675 1.62 -15.64 -32.31
N ALA A 676 0.62 -16.32 -32.87
CA ALA A 676 -0.13 -15.81 -34.02
C ALA A 676 -0.83 -14.48 -33.71
N ILE A 677 -1.51 -14.38 -32.56
CA ILE A 677 -2.16 -13.13 -32.09
C ILE A 677 -1.14 -11.99 -31.98
N TRP A 678 0.02 -12.25 -31.35
CA TRP A 678 1.07 -11.26 -31.19
C TRP A 678 1.72 -10.87 -32.53
N ARG A 679 2.02 -11.85 -33.40
CA ARG A 679 2.66 -11.66 -34.69
C ARG A 679 1.80 -10.79 -35.59
N ASP A 680 0.52 -11.15 -35.72
CA ASP A 680 -0.44 -10.55 -36.65
C ASP A 680 -1.11 -9.30 -36.09
N GLN A 681 -0.89 -9.00 -34.80
CA GLN A 681 -1.57 -7.93 -34.05
C GLN A 681 -3.10 -7.99 -34.21
N LYS A 682 -3.63 -9.21 -34.21
CA LYS A 682 -5.05 -9.51 -34.38
C LYS A 682 -5.57 -10.17 -33.11
N ALA A 683 -6.23 -9.36 -32.28
CA ALA A 683 -6.88 -9.82 -31.07
C ALA A 683 -8.00 -10.85 -31.39
N PRO A 684 -8.34 -11.74 -30.43
CA PRO A 684 -9.53 -12.58 -30.54
C PRO A 684 -10.80 -11.74 -30.76
N ALA A 685 -11.80 -12.33 -31.42
CA ALA A 685 -13.05 -11.63 -31.72
C ALA A 685 -13.73 -11.11 -30.43
N GLY A 686 -14.01 -9.81 -30.38
CA GLY A 686 -14.60 -9.15 -29.21
C GLY A 686 -13.62 -8.82 -28.08
N VAL A 687 -12.31 -9.08 -28.25
CA VAL A 687 -11.25 -8.64 -27.33
C VAL A 687 -10.52 -7.44 -27.93
N THR A 688 -10.29 -6.41 -27.11
CA THR A 688 -9.43 -5.27 -27.49
C THR A 688 -8.10 -5.36 -26.75
N LEU A 689 -7.02 -5.47 -27.52
CA LEU A 689 -5.64 -5.50 -27.02
C LEU A 689 -4.95 -4.18 -27.33
N THR A 690 -4.31 -3.60 -26.31
CA THR A 690 -3.51 -2.38 -26.39
C THR A 690 -2.04 -2.71 -26.70
N GLU A 691 -1.21 -1.69 -26.91
CA GLU A 691 0.25 -1.87 -27.01
C GLU A 691 0.85 -2.58 -25.77
N ASP A 692 0.31 -2.31 -24.58
CA ASP A 692 0.76 -2.95 -23.34
C ASP A 692 0.32 -4.42 -23.27
N ASP A 693 -0.88 -4.75 -23.78
CA ASP A 693 -1.34 -6.14 -23.87
C ASP A 693 -0.46 -6.93 -24.88
N TYR A 694 -0.10 -6.35 -26.03
CA TYR A 694 0.84 -6.97 -26.98
C TYR A 694 2.25 -7.09 -26.42
N THR A 695 2.70 -6.13 -25.63
CA THR A 695 3.97 -6.24 -24.90
C THR A 695 3.91 -7.41 -23.92
N SER A 696 2.83 -7.51 -23.14
CA SER A 696 2.62 -8.62 -22.20
C SER A 696 2.59 -9.99 -22.90
N LEU A 697 2.02 -10.09 -24.11
CA LEU A 697 2.08 -11.30 -24.94
C LEU A 697 3.51 -11.66 -25.34
N ALA A 698 4.32 -10.69 -25.75
CA ALA A 698 5.72 -10.91 -26.08
C ALA A 698 6.52 -11.45 -24.88
N LEU A 699 6.31 -10.87 -23.70
CA LEU A 699 6.95 -11.32 -22.45
C LEU A 699 6.49 -12.75 -22.07
N ALA A 700 5.19 -13.03 -22.21
CA ALA A 700 4.63 -14.35 -21.95
C ALA A 700 5.20 -15.42 -22.89
N LEU A 701 5.43 -15.11 -24.17
CA LEU A 701 6.08 -16.00 -25.13
C LEU A 701 7.57 -16.19 -24.83
N ALA A 702 8.27 -15.12 -24.47
CA ALA A 702 9.70 -15.15 -24.16
C ALA A 702 10.01 -15.97 -22.90
N VAL A 703 9.25 -15.83 -21.81
CA VAL A 703 9.48 -16.63 -20.59
C VAL A 703 9.28 -18.14 -20.80
N ARG A 704 8.56 -18.52 -21.87
CA ARG A 704 8.28 -19.90 -22.29
C ARG A 704 9.26 -20.42 -23.34
N ASP A 705 10.30 -19.63 -23.66
CA ASP A 705 11.28 -19.91 -24.70
C ASP A 705 10.61 -20.35 -26.01
N TYR A 706 9.54 -19.64 -26.42
CA TYR A 706 8.81 -19.96 -27.66
C TYR A 706 9.78 -19.96 -28.85
N PRO A 707 9.73 -20.96 -29.76
CA PRO A 707 10.73 -21.17 -30.80
C PRO A 707 10.58 -20.19 -31.98
N ALA A 708 10.62 -18.89 -31.70
CA ALA A 708 10.72 -17.83 -32.70
C ALA A 708 11.76 -16.80 -32.27
N GLU A 709 12.66 -16.45 -33.19
CA GLU A 709 13.73 -15.50 -32.92
C GLU A 709 13.23 -14.06 -32.87
N GLY A 710 13.86 -13.24 -32.02
CA GLY A 710 13.67 -11.79 -32.03
C GLY A 710 12.31 -11.29 -31.54
N ILE A 711 11.52 -12.08 -30.80
CA ILE A 711 10.20 -11.66 -30.26
C ILE A 711 10.30 -10.33 -29.51
N LEU A 712 11.21 -10.25 -28.53
CA LEU A 712 11.38 -9.04 -27.70
C LEU A 712 11.91 -7.86 -28.51
N ALA A 713 12.87 -8.07 -29.42
CA ALA A 713 13.41 -7.03 -30.28
C ALA A 713 12.35 -6.45 -31.24
N LYS A 714 11.49 -7.31 -31.80
CA LYS A 714 10.37 -6.89 -32.65
C LYS A 714 9.32 -6.12 -31.85
N GLN A 715 9.01 -6.56 -30.63
CA GLN A 715 8.09 -5.83 -29.77
C GLN A 715 8.68 -4.47 -29.35
N LEU A 716 9.97 -4.40 -29.05
CA LEU A 716 10.67 -3.16 -28.74
C LEU A 716 10.56 -2.14 -29.88
N ALA A 717 10.67 -2.58 -31.13
CA ALA A 717 10.49 -1.73 -32.31
C ALA A 717 9.03 -1.24 -32.50
N ARG A 718 8.04 -1.93 -31.91
CA ARG A 718 6.61 -1.55 -31.98
C ARG A 718 6.21 -0.52 -30.93
N ILE A 719 6.95 -0.41 -29.82
CA ILE A 719 6.62 0.50 -28.71
C ILE A 719 6.92 1.95 -29.11
N LYS A 720 5.91 2.81 -29.03
CA LYS A 720 6.04 4.24 -29.40
C LYS A 720 6.49 5.13 -28.24
N ASN A 721 6.06 4.81 -27.02
CA ASN A 721 6.37 5.63 -25.85
C ASN A 721 7.83 5.36 -25.42
N PRO A 722 8.68 6.40 -25.30
CA PRO A 722 10.10 6.23 -24.98
C PRO A 722 10.34 5.64 -23.59
N ASP A 723 9.52 5.96 -22.59
CA ASP A 723 9.66 5.44 -21.23
C ASP A 723 9.32 3.93 -21.19
N ARG A 724 8.24 3.51 -21.87
CA ARG A 724 7.90 2.09 -22.03
C ARG A 724 8.97 1.30 -22.79
N LYS A 725 9.61 1.95 -23.76
CA LYS A 725 10.70 1.34 -24.53
C LYS A 725 11.92 1.04 -23.64
N LYS A 726 12.36 2.03 -22.85
CA LYS A 726 13.43 1.88 -21.85
C LYS A 726 13.12 0.78 -20.84
N ARG A 727 11.87 0.71 -20.37
CA ARG A 727 11.41 -0.37 -19.47
C ARG A 727 11.57 -1.75 -20.09
N LEU A 728 11.15 -1.94 -21.35
CA LEU A 728 11.31 -3.24 -22.02
C LEU A 728 12.78 -3.60 -22.19
N GLU A 729 13.61 -2.65 -22.63
CA GLU A 729 15.07 -2.83 -22.76
C GLU A 729 15.71 -3.32 -21.46
N PHE A 730 15.35 -2.71 -20.32
CA PHE A 730 15.84 -3.13 -19.00
C PHE A 730 15.44 -4.58 -18.66
N MET A 731 14.22 -4.99 -19.01
CA MET A 731 13.69 -6.31 -18.66
C MET A 731 14.18 -7.44 -19.58
N MET A 732 14.62 -7.13 -20.81
CA MET A 732 14.99 -8.13 -21.82
C MET A 732 15.99 -9.19 -21.32
N PRO A 733 17.09 -8.84 -20.61
CA PRO A 733 18.03 -9.85 -20.09
C PRO A 733 17.41 -10.85 -19.13
N ALA A 734 16.46 -10.40 -18.29
CA ALA A 734 15.72 -11.29 -17.37
C ALA A 734 14.83 -12.30 -18.11
N LEU A 735 14.43 -11.98 -19.34
CA LEU A 735 13.59 -12.83 -20.20
C LEU A 735 14.40 -13.70 -21.17
N SER A 736 15.71 -13.53 -21.24
CA SER A 736 16.58 -14.30 -22.13
C SER A 736 16.42 -15.81 -21.92
N SER A 737 16.46 -16.57 -23.03
CA SER A 737 16.57 -18.03 -23.00
C SER A 737 17.96 -18.49 -22.55
N ASN A 738 18.97 -17.60 -22.59
CA ASN A 738 20.32 -17.88 -22.11
C ASN A 738 20.42 -17.68 -20.59
N VAL A 739 20.68 -18.78 -19.87
CA VAL A 739 20.86 -18.78 -18.40
C VAL A 739 21.99 -17.84 -17.96
N ALA A 740 23.09 -17.76 -18.69
CA ALA A 740 24.23 -16.92 -18.32
C ALA A 740 23.90 -15.42 -18.39
N GLU A 741 23.05 -15.02 -19.34
CA GLU A 741 22.57 -13.63 -19.44
C GLU A 741 21.66 -13.29 -18.26
N ARG A 742 20.77 -14.22 -17.86
CA ARG A 742 19.93 -14.07 -16.67
C ARG A 742 20.77 -13.97 -15.39
N ASP A 743 21.81 -14.79 -15.27
CA ASP A 743 22.74 -14.76 -14.13
C ASP A 743 23.45 -13.42 -14.01
N GLN A 744 23.95 -12.89 -15.14
CA GLN A 744 24.62 -11.59 -15.18
C GLN A 744 23.66 -10.46 -14.82
N PHE A 745 22.42 -10.50 -15.33
CA PHE A 745 21.40 -9.52 -14.99
C PHE A 745 21.08 -9.55 -13.48
N PHE A 746 20.81 -10.72 -12.90
CA PHE A 746 20.56 -10.82 -11.46
C PHE A 746 21.76 -10.33 -10.63
N ALA A 747 22.98 -10.71 -10.99
CA ALA A 747 24.19 -10.24 -10.30
C ALA A 747 24.34 -8.72 -10.36
N SER A 748 23.94 -8.09 -11.48
CA SER A 748 23.97 -6.63 -11.63
C SER A 748 23.04 -5.91 -10.64
N LEU A 749 21.96 -6.57 -10.19
CA LEU A 749 21.04 -6.04 -9.20
C LEU A 749 21.63 -5.99 -7.79
N ALA A 750 22.89 -6.37 -7.57
CA ALA A 750 23.59 -6.07 -6.31
C ALA A 750 24.00 -4.59 -6.21
N THR A 751 24.12 -3.89 -7.35
CA THR A 751 24.45 -2.46 -7.40
C THR A 751 23.20 -1.60 -7.26
N GLU A 752 23.21 -0.62 -6.33
CA GLU A 752 22.09 0.28 -6.04
C GLU A 752 21.58 1.04 -7.27
N SER A 753 22.47 1.59 -8.09
CA SER A 753 22.07 2.34 -9.29
C SER A 753 21.29 1.49 -10.31
N ASN A 754 21.47 0.17 -10.30
CA ASN A 754 20.72 -0.75 -11.16
C ASN A 754 19.32 -1.06 -10.62
N ARG A 755 18.98 -0.53 -9.44
CA ARG A 755 17.68 -0.64 -8.80
C ARG A 755 16.92 0.69 -8.71
N GLU A 756 17.43 1.77 -9.34
CA GLU A 756 16.76 3.08 -9.37
C GLU A 756 15.29 2.98 -9.84
N HIS A 757 14.99 2.11 -10.82
CA HIS A 757 13.64 1.86 -11.30
C HIS A 757 13.05 0.58 -10.67
N GLU A 758 12.65 0.67 -9.41
CA GLU A 758 12.19 -0.45 -8.59
C GLU A 758 11.04 -1.26 -9.20
N ALA A 759 10.08 -0.59 -9.84
CA ALA A 759 8.97 -1.24 -10.55
C ALA A 759 9.44 -2.10 -11.72
N TRP A 760 10.58 -1.77 -12.34
CA TRP A 760 11.16 -2.56 -13.42
C TRP A 760 11.94 -3.74 -12.86
N VAL A 761 12.66 -3.54 -11.75
CA VAL A 761 13.36 -4.60 -11.01
C VAL A 761 12.39 -5.69 -10.55
N THR A 762 11.29 -5.31 -9.89
CA THR A 762 10.28 -6.25 -9.39
C THR A 762 9.63 -7.05 -10.52
N ALA A 763 9.35 -6.41 -11.66
CA ALA A 763 8.83 -7.08 -12.85
C ALA A 763 9.85 -8.06 -13.44
N ALA A 764 11.13 -7.66 -13.54
CA ALA A 764 12.20 -8.53 -14.03
C ALA A 764 12.44 -9.73 -13.11
N LEU A 765 12.43 -9.54 -11.79
CA LEU A 765 12.50 -10.63 -10.80
C LEU A 765 11.36 -11.62 -10.97
N GLY A 766 10.13 -11.17 -11.21
CA GLY A 766 9.01 -12.07 -11.50
C GLY A 766 9.25 -12.99 -12.70
N TYR A 767 9.98 -12.53 -13.73
CA TYR A 767 10.36 -13.35 -14.88
C TYR A 767 11.59 -14.23 -14.63
N LEU A 768 12.53 -13.80 -13.79
CA LEU A 768 13.64 -14.65 -13.33
C LEU A 768 13.14 -15.82 -12.48
N HIS A 769 12.24 -15.52 -11.54
CA HIS A 769 11.65 -16.45 -10.59
C HIS A 769 10.32 -17.04 -11.07
N HIS A 770 10.01 -16.94 -12.37
CA HIS A 770 8.80 -17.54 -12.93
C HIS A 770 8.78 -19.06 -12.64
N PRO A 771 7.61 -19.69 -12.37
CA PRO A 771 7.52 -21.12 -12.05
C PRO A 771 8.12 -22.08 -13.08
N LEU A 772 8.31 -21.62 -14.33
CA LEU A 772 8.98 -22.37 -15.40
C LEU A 772 10.51 -22.34 -15.33
N ARG A 773 11.08 -21.50 -14.46
CA ARG A 773 12.53 -21.22 -14.37
C ARG A 773 13.13 -21.54 -13.02
N THR A 774 12.33 -22.05 -12.07
CA THR A 774 12.72 -22.30 -10.67
C THR A 774 13.96 -23.18 -10.54
N GLU A 775 14.16 -24.14 -11.44
CA GLU A 775 15.36 -24.99 -11.49
C GLU A 775 16.65 -24.16 -11.68
N THR A 776 16.60 -23.14 -12.53
CA THR A 776 17.77 -22.28 -12.81
C THR A 776 17.87 -21.07 -11.89
N SER A 777 16.75 -20.62 -11.30
CA SER A 777 16.70 -19.40 -10.48
C SER A 777 16.77 -19.64 -8.98
N ALA A 778 16.57 -20.87 -8.48
CA ALA A 778 16.68 -21.20 -7.05
C ALA A 778 18.02 -20.73 -6.43
N LYS A 779 19.11 -20.74 -7.21
CA LYS A 779 20.44 -20.28 -6.78
C LYS A 779 20.50 -18.79 -6.43
N TYR A 780 19.54 -17.98 -6.87
CA TYR A 780 19.46 -16.55 -6.56
C TYR A 780 18.87 -16.27 -5.17
N LEU A 781 18.16 -17.24 -4.57
CA LEU A 781 17.44 -17.05 -3.30
C LEU A 781 18.34 -16.59 -2.15
N PRO A 782 19.50 -17.21 -1.86
CA PRO A 782 20.36 -16.79 -0.75
C PRO A 782 20.79 -15.32 -0.90
N LYS A 783 21.25 -14.94 -2.10
CA LYS A 783 21.71 -13.57 -2.36
C LYS A 783 20.57 -12.56 -2.27
N SER A 784 19.37 -12.95 -2.69
CA SER A 784 18.19 -12.09 -2.59
C SER A 784 17.81 -11.77 -1.15
N LEU A 785 17.97 -12.73 -0.23
CA LEU A 785 17.74 -12.51 1.21
C LEU A 785 18.84 -11.65 1.84
N GLU A 786 20.10 -11.81 1.41
CA GLU A 786 21.23 -11.01 1.90
C GLU A 786 21.11 -9.52 1.54
N LEU A 787 20.51 -9.17 0.39
CA LEU A 787 20.37 -7.78 -0.05
C LEU A 787 19.28 -7.01 0.70
N LEU A 788 18.39 -7.68 1.43
CA LEU A 788 17.14 -7.08 1.93
C LEU A 788 17.35 -5.89 2.88
N GLU A 789 18.36 -5.94 3.76
CA GLU A 789 18.65 -4.83 4.69
C GLU A 789 19.18 -3.58 3.97
N GLU A 790 19.91 -3.75 2.88
CA GLU A 790 20.37 -2.63 2.06
C GLU A 790 19.22 -2.08 1.24
N ILE A 791 18.43 -2.96 0.60
CA ILE A 791 17.22 -2.60 -0.14
C ILE A 791 16.23 -1.80 0.73
N GLN A 792 16.06 -2.14 2.01
CA GLN A 792 15.20 -1.36 2.91
C GLN A 792 15.71 0.06 3.16
N ARG A 793 17.02 0.28 3.14
CA ARG A 793 17.63 1.58 3.43
C ARG A 793 17.68 2.49 2.22
N THR A 794 17.80 1.91 1.03
CA THR A 794 17.99 2.62 -0.24
C THR A 794 16.70 2.73 -1.04
N GLY A 795 15.78 1.77 -0.90
CA GLY A 795 14.56 1.72 -1.69
C GLY A 795 13.30 2.29 -1.03
N ASP A 796 12.26 2.50 -1.83
CA ASP A 796 10.97 3.04 -1.40
C ASP A 796 10.21 2.11 -0.46
N ILE A 797 9.19 2.64 0.21
CA ILE A 797 8.48 1.97 1.32
C ILE A 797 7.94 0.57 0.96
N PHE A 798 7.57 0.33 -0.30
CA PHE A 798 7.04 -0.96 -0.76
C PHE A 798 8.08 -1.89 -1.38
N PHE A 799 9.28 -1.41 -1.66
CA PHE A 799 10.27 -2.17 -2.43
C PHE A 799 10.80 -3.40 -1.70
N PRO A 800 11.11 -3.38 -0.38
CA PRO A 800 11.58 -4.58 0.32
C PRO A 800 10.58 -5.74 0.28
N GLU A 801 9.29 -5.43 0.49
CA GLU A 801 8.23 -6.44 0.41
C GLU A 801 8.03 -6.92 -1.03
N SER A 802 8.04 -6.01 -2.00
CA SER A 802 7.87 -6.36 -3.42
C SER A 802 9.02 -7.20 -3.95
N TRP A 803 10.26 -6.90 -3.55
CA TRP A 803 11.45 -7.70 -3.80
C TRP A 803 11.26 -9.14 -3.30
N LEU A 804 10.89 -9.29 -2.02
CA LEU A 804 10.65 -10.58 -1.42
C LEU A 804 9.53 -11.36 -2.12
N ARG A 805 8.40 -10.71 -2.42
CA ARG A 805 7.27 -11.35 -3.08
C ARG A 805 7.64 -11.81 -4.49
N SER A 806 8.27 -10.96 -5.30
CA SER A 806 8.72 -11.31 -6.66
C SER A 806 9.80 -12.40 -6.67
N THR A 807 10.58 -12.53 -5.59
CA THR A 807 11.61 -13.56 -5.45
C THR A 807 11.07 -14.89 -4.92
N LEU A 808 10.10 -14.89 -4.00
CA LEU A 808 9.72 -16.10 -3.26
C LEU A 808 8.41 -16.75 -3.73
N SER A 809 7.49 -16.02 -4.34
CA SER A 809 6.09 -16.46 -4.53
C SER A 809 5.93 -17.77 -5.29
N SER A 810 6.84 -18.08 -6.22
CA SER A 810 6.73 -19.20 -7.15
C SER A 810 7.29 -20.53 -6.64
N TYR A 811 7.88 -20.55 -5.45
CA TYR A 811 8.55 -21.74 -4.90
C TYR A 811 7.61 -22.55 -4.01
N GLN A 812 7.69 -23.87 -4.12
CA GLN A 812 6.76 -24.79 -3.44
C GLN A 812 7.46 -25.93 -2.69
N THR A 813 8.79 -26.02 -2.73
CA THR A 813 9.50 -27.23 -2.29
C THR A 813 9.98 -27.15 -0.83
N PRO A 814 10.13 -28.29 -0.14
CA PRO A 814 10.69 -28.34 1.21
C PRO A 814 12.07 -27.68 1.35
N GLU A 815 12.89 -27.74 0.30
CA GLU A 815 14.24 -27.15 0.29
C GLU A 815 14.19 -25.63 0.39
N THR A 816 13.25 -24.98 -0.31
CA THR A 816 13.04 -23.53 -0.18
C THR A 816 12.57 -23.17 1.23
N VAL A 817 11.67 -23.96 1.82
CA VAL A 817 11.23 -23.76 3.21
C VAL A 817 12.43 -23.83 4.15
N GLN A 818 13.26 -24.87 4.03
CA GLN A 818 14.44 -25.06 4.86
C GLN A 818 15.45 -23.92 4.68
N LEU A 819 15.67 -23.43 3.45
CA LEU A 819 16.56 -22.30 3.16
C LEU A 819 16.13 -21.04 3.92
N ILE A 820 14.84 -20.68 3.86
CA ILE A 820 14.31 -19.48 4.54
C ILE A 820 14.41 -19.62 6.05
N ARG A 821 14.03 -20.79 6.58
CA ARG A 821 14.11 -21.09 8.03
C ARG A 821 15.56 -21.02 8.52
N LYS A 822 16.49 -21.59 7.77
CA LYS A 822 17.93 -21.54 8.06
C LYS A 822 18.46 -20.11 8.03
N PHE A 823 18.10 -19.32 7.00
CA PHE A 823 18.52 -17.91 6.91
C PHE A 823 18.17 -17.12 8.17
N LEU A 824 16.96 -17.30 8.69
CA LEU A 824 16.48 -16.66 9.92
C LEU A 824 17.13 -17.25 11.19
N ALA A 825 17.34 -18.57 11.24
CA ALA A 825 17.98 -19.23 12.38
C ALA A 825 19.46 -18.82 12.53
N ASP A 826 20.17 -18.68 11.41
CA ASP A 826 21.57 -18.23 11.38
C ASP A 826 21.71 -16.73 11.73
N ARG A 827 20.60 -15.98 11.83
CA ARG A 827 20.55 -14.53 12.10
C ARG A 827 19.54 -14.21 13.22
N PRO A 828 19.82 -14.57 14.49
CA PRO A 828 18.89 -14.32 15.59
C PRO A 828 18.64 -12.83 15.85
N ASN A 829 19.61 -11.96 15.50
CA ASN A 829 19.52 -10.51 15.66
C ASN A 829 19.05 -9.79 14.37
N TYR A 830 18.45 -10.51 13.42
CA TYR A 830 17.92 -9.90 12.19
C TYR A 830 16.85 -8.85 12.53
N ASN A 831 16.76 -7.77 11.74
CA ASN A 831 15.78 -6.71 11.99
C ASN A 831 14.36 -7.33 12.12
N PRO A 832 13.65 -7.14 13.27
CA PRO A 832 12.37 -7.82 13.51
C PRO A 832 11.29 -7.50 12.47
N ARG A 833 11.32 -6.30 11.88
CA ARG A 833 10.36 -5.88 10.86
C ARG A 833 10.65 -6.55 9.51
N LEU A 834 11.92 -6.62 9.13
CA LEU A 834 12.33 -7.37 7.93
C LEU A 834 12.10 -8.87 8.09
N ARG A 835 12.29 -9.42 9.30
CA ARG A 835 11.89 -10.79 9.64
C ARG A 835 10.39 -10.99 9.38
N ALA A 836 9.54 -10.07 9.85
CA ALA A 836 8.10 -10.15 9.62
C ALA A 836 7.76 -10.10 8.12
N LYS A 837 8.34 -9.16 7.35
CA LYS A 837 8.14 -9.08 5.89
C LYS A 837 8.59 -10.34 5.15
N LEU A 838 9.73 -10.94 5.55
CA LEU A 838 10.19 -12.22 5.00
C LEU A 838 9.19 -13.35 5.29
N LEU A 839 8.69 -13.46 6.53
CA LEU A 839 7.70 -14.46 6.90
C LEU A 839 6.35 -14.25 6.19
N GLN A 840 5.95 -13.01 5.93
CA GLN A 840 4.78 -12.68 5.12
C GLN A 840 4.94 -13.16 3.67
N ALA A 841 6.09 -12.90 3.04
CA ALA A 841 6.36 -13.34 1.67
C ALA A 841 6.58 -14.86 1.56
N ALA A 842 7.04 -15.50 2.63
CA ALA A 842 7.27 -16.95 2.71
C ALA A 842 6.01 -17.78 2.99
N ASP A 843 4.88 -17.16 3.35
CA ASP A 843 3.61 -17.86 3.64
C ASP A 843 3.15 -18.75 2.48
N GLY A 844 3.20 -18.23 1.25
CA GLY A 844 2.87 -18.99 0.04
C GLY A 844 3.71 -20.26 -0.08
N PRO A 845 5.05 -20.16 -0.15
CA PRO A 845 5.94 -21.32 -0.17
C PRO A 845 5.74 -22.31 0.98
N PHE A 846 5.52 -21.83 2.21
CA PHE A 846 5.28 -22.69 3.37
C PHE A 846 4.00 -23.51 3.22
N ARG A 847 2.90 -22.88 2.79
CA ARG A 847 1.61 -23.53 2.58
C ARG A 847 1.63 -24.45 1.37
N ALA A 848 2.21 -24.01 0.25
CA ALA A 848 2.39 -24.83 -0.94
C ALA A 848 3.18 -26.10 -0.62
N SER A 849 4.29 -25.97 0.10
CA SER A 849 5.09 -27.12 0.53
C SER A 849 4.30 -28.10 1.39
N LYS A 850 3.56 -27.59 2.39
CA LYS A 850 2.70 -28.41 3.25
C LYS A 850 1.60 -29.14 2.47
N LEU A 851 0.84 -28.42 1.65
CA LEU A 851 -0.29 -28.98 0.90
C LEU A 851 0.16 -29.96 -0.19
N LEU A 852 1.28 -29.68 -0.86
CA LEU A 852 1.73 -30.48 -1.99
C LEU A 852 2.63 -31.64 -1.57
N TYR A 853 3.42 -31.54 -0.50
CA TYR A 853 4.43 -32.54 -0.13
C TYR A 853 4.13 -33.28 1.18
N HIS A 854 2.97 -33.03 1.80
CA HIS A 854 2.50 -33.69 3.03
C HIS A 854 3.47 -33.57 4.22
N LEU A 855 3.99 -32.35 4.44
CA LEU A 855 4.84 -32.01 5.58
C LEU A 855 4.06 -31.59 6.83
#